data_AF-A0A2D7KA66-F1
#
_entry.id   AF-A0A2D7KA66-F1
#
_cell.length_a   1.000
_cell.length_b   1.000
_cell.length_c   1.000
_cell.angle_alpha   90.00
_cell.angle_beta   90.00
_cell.angle_gamma   90.00
#
_symmetry.space_group_name_H-M   'P 1'
#
loop_
_entity.id
_entity.type
_entity.pdbx_description
1 polymer ?
#
loop_
_entity_poly.entity_id
_entity_poly.type
_entity_poly.pdbx_seq_one_letter_code
_entity_poly.pdbx_strand_id
1 'polypeptide(L)'
;MNKAIYYLSFLIIVLIFKTTSFLSQTPHHKCGQHIVLKELLKNNDFKTYYDQEQRSFSSSNQISSLKSGVVYKIPVVFHIVHNNGIEKIDRSQVLDALEKLNIDLRALRPDTSTVDSLFQPLIADIEVEFVLATKAPDGTCFSGITMTETPFSYNNGDINGSDQVDAVMMYNDVYQGNWPGDQYLNVFVCGAVGTGIAGYTYYPSGFFGNAMNNGIWLRHDYCGSIGTANPSASKTFVHEVGHWLNLPHTWGSTNEPGLASNCTTDDGVTDTPNTIGSQWCNYNETTCGSVANIENHMEYTPCRKMFTLGQKARMRTALNSSTGGRSNLITPANHFATGIDTIAPFCKADFFANRYITCSGDSLYFQDYSYHNPIAWDWYFEGANPDSSNLDNTYAFYPNQGVFDVSLTASGDSTTFLTEVKNDAIIVMDYNGAPLPFYEGFENINFTSPEWISNVGNWSITDEAAYNGNYCLKLENDGVDEGTKHILESKTFDLSDTTKAFFNFRYAFARKNTSNNDYLKVLASNDCGKTWSVRKVIQYSQLITAPDQINFLPSFSEWKEASISSIIGPFCVQNFRFKFEFESGGGNNLYIDNINISYENTTSINSSFYNEVSIYPNPVKDQLTINATNYFSQIHVLDIMGKTVLTKNLLATKKLVLNTGSLENGYYFIQIIQGNKLRSYPFMKIN
;
A
#
# COMPACT_ATOMS: atom_id res chain seq x y z
N MET A 1 56.88 -45.72 43.40
CA MET A 1 56.95 -45.28 41.99
C MET A 1 55.88 -46.04 41.23
N ASN A 2 54.84 -45.37 40.73
CA ASN A 2 54.15 -45.76 39.49
C ASN A 2 53.16 -44.67 39.09
N LYS A 3 53.35 -44.16 37.86
CA LYS A 3 52.46 -43.27 37.11
C LYS A 3 51.39 -44.12 36.42
N ALA A 4 50.12 -43.75 36.54
CA ALA A 4 49.02 -44.09 35.63
C ALA A 4 47.82 -43.20 36.01
N ILE A 5 47.43 -42.19 35.22
CA ILE A 5 46.51 -42.23 34.07
C ILE A 5 45.05 -41.82 34.45
N TYR A 6 44.56 -40.79 33.73
CA TYR A 6 43.19 -40.47 33.28
C TYR A 6 42.17 -39.56 34.03
N TYR A 7 41.64 -38.63 33.20
CA TYR A 7 40.36 -37.88 33.17
C TYR A 7 40.14 -36.64 34.07
N LEU A 8 40.06 -35.46 33.42
CA LEU A 8 38.77 -34.77 33.22
C LEU A 8 38.86 -33.72 32.10
N SER A 9 37.93 -33.84 31.15
CA SER A 9 37.72 -33.00 29.97
C SER A 9 36.94 -31.72 30.31
N PHE A 10 37.39 -30.57 29.80
CA PHE A 10 36.66 -29.30 29.83
C PHE A 10 36.02 -29.08 28.45
N LEU A 11 34.70 -29.21 28.35
CA LEU A 11 33.94 -29.01 27.12
C LEU A 11 33.32 -27.60 27.16
N ILE A 12 33.85 -26.68 26.35
CA ILE A 12 33.21 -25.38 26.08
C ILE A 12 32.25 -25.60 24.91
N ILE A 13 30.95 -25.54 25.18
CA ILE A 13 29.90 -25.56 24.17
C ILE A 13 29.69 -24.12 23.68
N VAL A 14 30.20 -23.82 22.49
CA VAL A 14 29.80 -22.63 21.73
C VAL A 14 28.54 -23.00 20.95
N LEU A 15 27.38 -22.50 21.40
CA LEU A 15 26.11 -22.56 20.68
C LEU A 15 26.16 -21.58 19.51
N ILE A 16 26.43 -22.09 18.31
CA ILE A 16 26.24 -21.35 17.06
C ILE A 16 24.74 -21.33 16.76
N PHE A 17 24.09 -20.19 16.97
CA PHE A 17 22.78 -19.92 16.39
C PHE A 17 22.93 -19.91 14.86
N LYS A 18 22.49 -20.99 14.20
CA LYS A 18 22.19 -20.95 12.76
C LYS A 18 20.94 -20.09 12.58
N THR A 19 21.13 -18.81 12.33
CA THR A 19 20.14 -17.99 11.64
C THR A 19 19.99 -18.55 10.23
N THR A 20 18.99 -19.39 10.00
CA THR A 20 18.52 -19.68 8.64
C THR A 20 17.80 -18.44 8.14
N SER A 21 18.55 -17.48 7.64
CA SER A 21 18.03 -16.48 6.72
C SER A 21 17.59 -17.23 5.48
N PHE A 22 16.27 -17.43 5.34
CA PHE A 22 15.68 -17.72 4.05
C PHE A 22 15.98 -16.53 3.14
N LEU A 23 17.04 -16.61 2.36
CA LEU A 23 17.16 -15.82 1.14
C LEU A 23 16.06 -16.35 0.21
N SER A 24 14.92 -15.70 0.22
CA SER A 24 13.98 -15.81 -0.89
C SER A 24 14.74 -15.46 -2.15
N GLN A 25 14.96 -16.42 -3.05
CA GLN A 25 15.40 -16.11 -4.42
C GLN A 25 14.27 -15.30 -5.04
N THR A 26 14.49 -14.00 -5.22
CA THR A 26 13.60 -13.18 -6.04
C THR A 26 13.50 -13.86 -7.42
N PRO A 27 12.29 -14.15 -7.92
CA PRO A 27 12.14 -14.72 -9.26
C PRO A 27 12.87 -13.83 -10.27
N HIS A 28 13.65 -14.43 -11.17
CA HIS A 28 14.38 -13.69 -12.20
C HIS A 28 13.41 -13.29 -13.32
N HIS A 29 13.02 -12.02 -13.37
CA HIS A 29 12.15 -11.51 -14.42
C HIS A 29 12.97 -11.18 -15.68
N LYS A 30 12.39 -11.33 -16.87
CA LYS A 30 13.04 -11.09 -18.17
C LYS A 30 12.49 -9.82 -18.84
N CYS A 31 13.17 -9.30 -19.86
CA CYS A 31 12.58 -8.30 -20.75
C CYS A 31 11.46 -8.96 -21.57
N GLY A 32 10.37 -8.22 -21.79
CA GLY A 32 9.20 -8.68 -22.53
C GLY A 32 9.11 -8.20 -23.97
N GLN A 33 10.00 -7.31 -24.41
CA GLN A 33 9.93 -6.63 -25.72
C GLN A 33 9.68 -7.60 -26.89
N HIS A 34 10.43 -8.70 -26.93
CA HIS A 34 10.33 -9.69 -27.99
C HIS A 34 9.01 -10.47 -28.00
N ILE A 35 8.43 -10.68 -26.82
CA ILE A 35 7.13 -11.35 -26.69
C ILE A 35 6.07 -10.44 -27.33
N VAL A 36 6.09 -9.16 -26.99
CA VAL A 36 5.18 -8.16 -27.56
C VAL A 36 5.39 -8.01 -29.07
N LEU A 37 6.64 -7.90 -29.52
CA LEU A 37 6.95 -7.78 -30.94
C LEU A 37 6.48 -8.99 -31.74
N LYS A 38 6.68 -10.21 -31.23
CA LYS A 38 6.24 -11.44 -31.88
C LYS A 38 4.72 -11.48 -32.05
N GLU A 39 3.98 -11.01 -31.06
CA GLU A 39 2.51 -10.90 -31.15
C GLU A 39 2.09 -9.83 -32.16
N LEU A 40 2.72 -8.64 -32.14
CA LEU A 40 2.41 -7.56 -33.08
C LEU A 40 2.73 -7.92 -34.54
N LEU A 41 3.79 -8.68 -34.80
CA LEU A 41 4.16 -9.14 -36.15
C LEU A 41 3.14 -10.11 -36.77
N LYS A 42 2.17 -10.63 -36.00
CA LYS A 42 1.02 -11.37 -36.53
C LYS A 42 0.02 -10.44 -37.24
N ASN A 43 0.03 -9.14 -36.94
CA ASN A 43 -0.76 -8.14 -37.64
C ASN A 43 -0.01 -7.66 -38.90
N ASN A 44 -0.62 -7.86 -40.07
CA ASN A 44 -0.02 -7.52 -41.37
C ASN A 44 0.26 -6.02 -41.54
N ASP A 45 -0.59 -5.16 -40.96
CA ASP A 45 -0.41 -3.70 -41.04
C ASP A 45 0.81 -3.30 -40.23
N PHE A 46 0.88 -3.75 -38.97
CA PHE A 46 2.04 -3.51 -38.11
C PHE A 46 3.33 -4.03 -38.76
N LYS A 47 3.31 -5.26 -39.30
CA LYS A 47 4.47 -5.84 -39.99
C LYS A 47 4.95 -4.98 -41.16
N THR A 48 4.02 -4.39 -41.91
CA THR A 48 4.36 -3.50 -43.03
C THR A 48 5.07 -2.23 -42.54
N TYR A 49 4.59 -1.60 -41.47
CA TYR A 49 5.30 -0.48 -40.83
C TYR A 49 6.67 -0.94 -40.34
N TYR A 50 6.74 -1.99 -39.53
CA TYR A 50 8.00 -2.51 -38.98
C TYR A 50 9.06 -2.78 -40.07
N ASP A 51 8.70 -3.45 -41.16
CA ASP A 51 9.64 -3.75 -42.25
C ASP A 51 10.15 -2.48 -42.97
N GLN A 52 9.30 -1.46 -43.16
CA GLN A 52 9.72 -0.17 -43.73
C GLN A 52 10.71 0.56 -42.82
N GLU A 53 10.46 0.49 -41.52
CA GLU A 53 11.22 1.19 -40.50
C GLU A 53 12.58 0.53 -40.29
N GLN A 54 12.62 -0.80 -40.17
CA GLN A 54 13.88 -1.55 -40.10
C GLN A 54 14.74 -1.33 -41.35
N ARG A 55 14.17 -1.23 -42.55
CA ARG A 55 14.92 -0.86 -43.76
C ARG A 55 15.50 0.54 -43.68
N SER A 56 14.73 1.49 -43.18
CA SER A 56 15.15 2.89 -43.02
C SER A 56 16.32 2.99 -42.03
N PHE A 57 16.27 2.24 -40.93
CA PHE A 57 17.31 2.21 -39.91
C PHE A 57 18.53 1.33 -40.26
N SER A 58 18.38 0.35 -41.16
CA SER A 58 19.47 -0.51 -41.63
C SER A 58 20.29 0.12 -42.77
N SER A 59 19.77 1.15 -43.45
CA SER A 59 20.49 1.86 -44.50
C SER A 59 21.58 2.76 -43.90
N SER A 60 22.79 2.19 -43.82
CA SER A 60 24.02 2.70 -43.21
C SER A 60 24.63 3.99 -43.83
N ASN A 61 23.82 4.91 -44.37
CA ASN A 61 24.29 6.17 -44.96
C ASN A 61 23.93 7.46 -44.18
N GLN A 62 23.28 7.36 -43.02
CA GLN A 62 22.98 8.55 -42.19
C GLN A 62 24.07 8.91 -41.15
N ILE A 63 25.28 8.34 -41.26
CA ILE A 63 26.45 8.83 -40.50
C ILE A 63 26.79 10.29 -40.90
N SER A 64 26.36 10.76 -42.06
CA SER A 64 26.75 12.07 -42.63
C SER A 64 26.04 13.30 -42.07
N SER A 65 25.05 13.17 -41.17
CA SER A 65 24.30 14.34 -40.64
C SER A 65 24.18 14.44 -39.12
N LEU A 66 24.70 13.48 -38.36
CA LEU A 66 24.64 13.53 -36.90
C LEU A 66 25.55 14.67 -36.39
N LYS A 67 24.96 15.75 -35.91
CA LYS A 67 25.68 16.82 -35.20
C LYS A 67 26.24 16.23 -33.89
N SER A 68 27.50 15.82 -33.93
CA SER A 68 28.28 15.46 -32.73
C SER A 68 28.30 16.66 -31.77
N GLY A 69 28.14 16.42 -30.47
CA GLY A 69 28.18 17.45 -29.43
C GLY A 69 26.83 18.06 -29.04
N VAL A 70 25.70 17.64 -29.63
CA VAL A 70 24.35 18.08 -29.21
C VAL A 70 23.71 17.01 -28.33
N VAL A 71 23.42 17.38 -27.07
CA VAL A 71 22.64 16.55 -26.13
C VAL A 71 21.15 16.70 -26.45
N TYR A 72 20.49 15.62 -26.85
CA TYR A 72 19.05 15.61 -27.09
C TYR A 72 18.29 15.43 -25.79
N LYS A 73 17.39 16.36 -25.49
CA LYS A 73 16.48 16.26 -24.35
C LYS A 73 15.15 15.65 -24.77
N ILE A 74 14.63 14.72 -23.97
CA ILE A 74 13.37 14.02 -24.22
C ILE A 74 12.44 14.25 -23.03
N PRO A 75 11.24 14.80 -23.23
CA PRO A 75 10.23 14.91 -22.17
C PRO A 75 9.76 13.52 -21.75
N VAL A 76 9.80 13.22 -20.46
CA VAL A 76 9.32 11.93 -19.90
C VAL A 76 8.21 12.17 -18.87
N VAL A 77 7.26 11.24 -18.86
CA VAL A 77 6.17 11.19 -17.88
C VAL A 77 6.12 9.81 -17.26
N PHE A 78 6.10 9.74 -15.94
CA PHE A 78 5.90 8.49 -15.21
C PHE A 78 4.45 8.35 -14.78
N HIS A 79 3.78 7.32 -15.27
CA HIS A 79 2.45 6.91 -14.84
C HIS A 79 2.60 5.80 -13.81
N ILE A 80 2.40 6.12 -12.53
CA ILE A 80 2.42 5.15 -11.44
C ILE A 80 1.01 4.55 -11.33
N VAL A 81 0.89 3.31 -11.81
CA VAL A 81 -0.37 2.57 -11.81
C VAL A 81 -0.33 1.62 -10.61
N HIS A 82 -1.21 1.83 -9.63
CA HIS A 82 -1.15 1.13 -8.35
C HIS A 82 -2.52 0.64 -7.88
N ASN A 83 -2.54 -0.34 -6.99
CA ASN A 83 -3.72 -0.77 -6.23
C ASN A 83 -3.51 -0.54 -4.72
N ASN A 84 -2.90 0.60 -4.37
CA ASN A 84 -2.53 1.02 -3.02
C ASN A 84 -1.61 0.01 -2.28
N GLY A 85 -0.92 -0.85 -3.03
CA GLY A 85 0.11 -1.73 -2.51
C GLY A 85 1.51 -1.09 -2.59
N ILE A 86 2.52 -1.94 -2.48
CA ILE A 86 3.94 -1.54 -2.52
C ILE A 86 4.35 -0.93 -3.86
N GLU A 87 3.60 -1.20 -4.93
CA GLU A 87 3.82 -0.67 -6.26
C GLU A 87 3.48 0.81 -6.41
N LYS A 88 2.81 1.41 -5.41
CA LYS A 88 2.66 2.86 -5.27
C LYS A 88 4.00 3.47 -4.82
N ILE A 89 4.96 3.52 -5.74
CA ILE A 89 6.31 3.97 -5.46
C ILE A 89 6.39 5.48 -5.20
N ASP A 90 7.33 5.88 -4.34
CA ASP A 90 7.55 7.27 -4.02
C ASP A 90 8.22 8.05 -5.15
N ARG A 91 8.03 9.38 -5.15
CA ARG A 91 8.66 10.31 -6.10
C ARG A 91 10.19 10.18 -6.10
N SER A 92 10.78 9.90 -4.94
CA SER A 92 12.23 9.69 -4.81
C SER A 92 12.72 8.50 -5.64
N GLN A 93 11.96 7.40 -5.70
CA GLN A 93 12.31 6.22 -6.49
C GLN A 93 12.22 6.51 -8.00
N VAL A 94 11.24 7.31 -8.44
CA VAL A 94 11.12 7.77 -9.83
C VAL A 94 12.30 8.68 -10.23
N LEU A 95 12.64 9.65 -9.37
CA LEU A 95 13.77 10.55 -9.60
C LEU A 95 15.11 9.80 -9.65
N ASP A 96 15.29 8.82 -8.76
CA ASP A 96 16.45 7.92 -8.80
C ASP A 96 16.50 7.12 -10.11
N ALA A 97 15.38 6.56 -10.57
CA ALA A 97 15.32 5.85 -11.85
C ALA A 97 15.72 6.74 -13.04
N LEU A 98 15.24 7.98 -13.07
CA LEU A 98 15.59 8.95 -14.09
C LEU A 98 17.07 9.36 -14.03
N GLU A 99 17.60 9.57 -12.83
CA GLU A 99 19.02 9.83 -12.62
C GLU A 99 19.87 8.66 -13.15
N LYS A 100 19.55 7.41 -12.76
CA LYS A 100 20.28 6.21 -13.22
C LYS A 100 20.23 6.05 -14.73
N LEU A 101 19.07 6.30 -15.35
CA LEU A 101 18.93 6.29 -16.80
C LEU A 101 19.88 7.30 -17.47
N ASN A 102 19.87 8.54 -16.99
CA ASN A 102 20.70 9.60 -17.56
C ASN A 102 22.20 9.34 -17.37
N ILE A 103 22.66 8.90 -16.20
CA ILE A 103 24.09 8.60 -16.01
C ILE A 103 24.56 7.41 -16.87
N ASP A 104 23.70 6.41 -17.10
CA ASP A 104 24.02 5.28 -17.97
C ASP A 104 24.12 5.73 -19.44
N LEU A 105 23.15 6.50 -19.94
CA LEU A 105 23.15 7.03 -21.31
C LEU A 105 24.27 8.03 -21.57
N ARG A 106 24.67 8.80 -20.56
CA ARG A 106 25.78 9.76 -20.67
C ARG A 106 27.15 9.15 -20.40
N ALA A 107 27.21 7.83 -20.12
CA ALA A 107 28.43 7.11 -19.73
C ALA A 107 29.18 7.77 -18.53
N LEU A 108 28.40 8.32 -17.58
CA LEU A 108 28.92 9.07 -16.43
C LEU A 108 29.09 8.23 -15.16
N ARG A 109 28.81 6.92 -15.23
CA ARG A 109 29.03 6.06 -14.07
C ARG A 109 30.52 5.89 -13.78
N PRO A 110 30.92 5.95 -12.50
CA PRO A 110 32.33 5.70 -12.13
C PRO A 110 32.84 4.33 -12.58
N ASP A 111 32.00 3.29 -12.57
CA ASP A 111 32.38 1.92 -12.92
C ASP A 111 32.54 1.69 -14.43
N THR A 112 32.14 2.63 -15.30
CA THR A 112 32.44 2.60 -16.74
C THR A 112 33.95 2.56 -17.00
N SER A 113 34.76 3.14 -16.10
CA SER A 113 36.23 3.03 -16.13
C SER A 113 36.79 1.61 -15.95
N THR A 114 35.95 0.68 -15.51
CA THR A 114 36.30 -0.74 -15.28
C THR A 114 35.78 -1.68 -16.36
N VAL A 115 35.16 -1.16 -17.42
CA VAL A 115 34.84 -1.95 -18.63
C VAL A 115 36.10 -2.65 -19.14
N ASP A 116 35.94 -3.85 -19.68
CA ASP A 116 37.05 -4.62 -20.25
C ASP A 116 37.83 -3.77 -21.26
N SER A 117 39.16 -3.82 -21.15
CA SER A 117 40.08 -3.08 -22.01
C SER A 117 39.82 -3.26 -23.52
N LEU A 118 39.25 -4.40 -23.93
CA LEU A 118 38.86 -4.68 -25.32
C LEU A 118 37.74 -3.75 -25.79
N PHE A 119 36.82 -3.37 -24.91
CA PHE A 119 35.62 -2.58 -25.23
C PHE A 119 35.71 -1.12 -24.77
N GLN A 120 36.69 -0.77 -23.93
CA GLN A 120 36.95 0.61 -23.48
C GLN A 120 36.93 1.65 -24.62
N PRO A 121 37.60 1.43 -25.78
CA PRO A 121 37.59 2.40 -26.88
C PRO A 121 36.22 2.60 -27.56
N LEU A 122 35.25 1.70 -27.31
CA LEU A 122 33.94 1.68 -27.93
C LEU A 122 32.86 2.33 -27.06
N ILE A 123 33.16 2.70 -25.81
CA ILE A 123 32.19 3.30 -24.90
C ILE A 123 31.64 4.60 -25.48
N ALA A 124 30.32 4.72 -25.48
CA ALA A 124 29.62 5.89 -26.00
C ALA A 124 28.87 6.68 -24.92
N ASP A 125 29.16 7.98 -24.82
CA ASP A 125 28.16 8.96 -24.36
C ASP A 125 27.12 9.09 -25.49
N ILE A 126 25.89 8.62 -25.24
CA ILE A 126 24.79 8.64 -26.22
C ILE A 126 24.36 10.08 -26.57
N GLU A 127 24.70 11.06 -25.72
CA GLU A 127 24.29 12.47 -25.81
C GLU A 127 22.76 12.59 -25.84
N VAL A 128 22.09 11.86 -24.95
CA VAL A 128 20.63 11.90 -24.73
C VAL A 128 20.37 12.04 -23.23
N GLU A 129 19.45 12.93 -22.87
CA GLU A 129 18.96 13.15 -21.52
C GLU A 129 17.43 13.11 -21.49
N PHE A 130 16.88 12.42 -20.50
CA PHE A 130 15.46 12.40 -20.21
C PHE A 130 15.17 13.41 -19.09
N VAL A 131 14.15 14.24 -19.30
CA VAL A 131 13.77 15.33 -18.41
C VAL A 131 12.28 15.21 -18.13
N LEU A 132 11.89 15.23 -16.85
CA LEU A 132 10.47 15.21 -16.48
C LEU A 132 9.74 16.37 -17.16
N ALA A 133 8.65 16.05 -17.87
CA ALA A 133 7.76 17.09 -18.37
C ALA A 133 7.13 17.85 -17.21
N THR A 134 6.88 19.13 -17.40
CA THR A 134 6.29 20.01 -16.36
C THR A 134 4.89 20.50 -16.74
N LYS A 135 4.45 20.17 -17.96
CA LYS A 135 3.10 20.43 -18.48
C LYS A 135 2.49 19.13 -18.98
N ALA A 136 1.25 18.89 -18.61
CA ALA A 136 0.40 17.86 -19.19
C ALA A 136 -0.09 18.28 -20.59
N PRO A 137 -0.71 17.39 -21.38
CA PRO A 137 -1.15 17.68 -22.76
C PRO A 137 -2.10 18.89 -22.90
N ASP A 138 -2.87 19.20 -21.87
CA ASP A 138 -3.77 20.37 -21.80
C ASP A 138 -3.08 21.64 -21.28
N GLY A 139 -1.79 21.57 -20.96
CA GLY A 139 -1.01 22.65 -20.37
C GLY A 139 -1.04 22.70 -18.84
N THR A 140 -1.77 21.80 -18.18
CA THR A 140 -1.82 21.71 -16.72
C THR A 140 -0.43 21.49 -16.13
N CYS A 141 -0.10 22.26 -15.10
CA CYS A 141 1.19 22.16 -14.43
C CYS A 141 1.24 20.91 -13.55
N PHE A 142 2.32 20.11 -13.64
CA PHE A 142 2.45 18.88 -12.86
C PHE A 142 3.92 18.50 -12.64
N SER A 143 4.17 17.48 -11.82
CA SER A 143 5.52 17.07 -11.40
C SER A 143 6.29 16.20 -12.40
N GLY A 144 5.68 15.83 -13.53
CA GLY A 144 6.18 14.77 -14.41
C GLY A 144 5.74 13.36 -14.01
N ILE A 145 4.98 13.23 -12.92
CA ILE A 145 4.49 11.97 -12.36
C ILE A 145 2.97 12.06 -12.22
N THR A 146 2.26 11.02 -12.64
CA THR A 146 0.83 10.84 -12.40
C THR A 146 0.59 9.59 -11.56
N MET A 147 -0.44 9.59 -10.73
CA MET A 147 -0.90 8.44 -9.95
C MET A 147 -2.24 7.93 -10.50
N THR A 148 -2.40 6.62 -10.60
CA THR A 148 -3.64 5.99 -11.10
C THR A 148 -3.94 4.77 -10.25
N GLU A 149 -5.02 4.84 -9.45
CA GLU A 149 -5.47 3.70 -8.66
C GLU A 149 -6.31 2.75 -9.51
N THR A 150 -5.87 1.50 -9.66
CA THR A 150 -6.58 0.47 -10.40
C THR A 150 -6.06 -0.95 -10.07
N PRO A 151 -6.93 -1.97 -10.05
CA PRO A 151 -6.51 -3.37 -9.95
C PRO A 151 -5.63 -3.82 -11.14
N PHE A 152 -5.72 -3.15 -12.29
CA PHE A 152 -4.92 -3.47 -13.49
C PHE A 152 -3.42 -3.17 -13.32
N SER A 153 -3.01 -2.59 -12.18
CA SER A 153 -1.61 -2.53 -11.79
C SER A 153 -0.94 -3.92 -11.75
N TYR A 154 -1.69 -4.99 -11.44
CA TYR A 154 -1.20 -6.37 -11.43
C TYR A 154 -1.70 -7.15 -12.64
N ASN A 155 -1.24 -6.80 -13.83
CA ASN A 155 -1.54 -7.59 -15.02
C ASN A 155 -0.59 -8.79 -15.12
N ASN A 156 -1.09 -9.96 -14.73
CA ASN A 156 -0.39 -11.24 -14.88
C ASN A 156 -0.77 -11.99 -16.17
N GLY A 157 -1.61 -11.39 -17.02
CA GLY A 157 -2.08 -11.93 -18.30
C GLY A 157 -1.26 -11.42 -19.50
N ASP A 158 -1.96 -10.92 -20.52
CA ASP A 158 -1.35 -10.45 -21.77
C ASP A 158 -0.43 -9.24 -21.54
N ILE A 159 0.75 -9.29 -22.16
CA ILE A 159 1.81 -8.26 -22.07
C ILE A 159 1.59 -7.11 -23.08
N ASN A 160 0.35 -6.63 -23.24
CA ASN A 160 0.03 -5.58 -24.24
C ASN A 160 -0.15 -4.19 -23.63
N GLY A 161 -0.26 -4.08 -22.30
CA GLY A 161 -0.36 -2.81 -21.58
C GLY A 161 -1.67 -2.04 -21.76
N SER A 162 -2.67 -2.58 -22.46
CA SER A 162 -3.88 -1.82 -22.84
C SER A 162 -4.69 -1.39 -21.63
N ASP A 163 -4.89 -2.28 -20.67
CA ASP A 163 -5.69 -1.99 -19.48
C ASP A 163 -5.06 -0.89 -18.63
N GLN A 164 -3.72 -0.84 -18.55
CA GLN A 164 -3.02 0.24 -17.86
C GLN A 164 -3.12 1.57 -18.61
N VAL A 165 -3.02 1.54 -19.94
CA VAL A 165 -3.20 2.75 -20.76
C VAL A 165 -4.61 3.30 -20.58
N ASP A 166 -5.63 2.46 -20.70
CA ASP A 166 -7.04 2.84 -20.53
C ASP A 166 -7.30 3.38 -19.11
N ALA A 167 -6.76 2.72 -18.08
CA ALA A 167 -6.87 3.19 -16.71
C ALA A 167 -6.20 4.56 -16.51
N VAL A 168 -5.00 4.78 -17.06
CA VAL A 168 -4.34 6.09 -16.99
C VAL A 168 -5.17 7.14 -17.72
N MET A 169 -5.64 6.86 -18.94
CA MET A 169 -6.46 7.79 -19.71
C MET A 169 -7.77 8.17 -18.99
N MET A 170 -8.32 7.29 -18.17
CA MET A 170 -9.61 7.50 -17.51
C MET A 170 -9.51 8.02 -16.08
N TYR A 171 -8.47 7.63 -15.33
CA TYR A 171 -8.44 7.79 -13.87
C TYR A 171 -7.18 8.45 -13.29
N ASN A 172 -6.19 8.87 -14.11
CA ASN A 172 -5.04 9.56 -13.52
C ASN A 172 -5.41 10.93 -12.93
N ASP A 173 -4.63 11.34 -11.94
CA ASP A 173 -4.85 12.50 -11.07
C ASP A 173 -4.45 13.86 -11.67
N VAL A 174 -3.91 13.89 -12.88
CA VAL A 174 -3.41 15.13 -13.53
C VAL A 174 -4.21 15.47 -14.79
N TYR A 175 -4.28 14.57 -15.76
CA TYR A 175 -4.93 14.80 -17.05
C TYR A 175 -5.49 13.51 -17.63
N GLN A 176 -6.81 13.41 -17.68
CA GLN A 176 -7.53 12.26 -18.23
C GLN A 176 -7.65 12.38 -19.76
N GLY A 177 -6.85 11.61 -20.48
CA GLY A 177 -6.84 11.59 -21.94
C GLY A 177 -5.54 11.00 -22.49
N ASN A 178 -5.38 11.03 -23.81
CA ASN A 178 -4.16 10.53 -24.46
C ASN A 178 -2.97 11.43 -24.13
N TRP A 179 -1.86 10.84 -23.66
CA TRP A 179 -0.55 11.45 -23.57
C TRP A 179 0.25 11.12 -24.83
N PRO A 180 0.39 12.07 -25.79
CA PRO A 180 0.94 11.77 -27.12
C PRO A 180 2.36 11.18 -27.08
N GLY A 181 2.55 9.98 -27.62
CA GLY A 181 3.85 9.29 -27.65
C GLY A 181 4.91 9.96 -28.52
N ASP A 182 4.51 10.93 -29.34
CA ASP A 182 5.39 11.81 -30.13
C ASP A 182 5.72 13.13 -29.40
N GLN A 183 5.12 13.40 -28.24
CA GLN A 183 5.44 14.54 -27.37
C GLN A 183 6.10 14.14 -26.05
N TYR A 184 5.73 12.97 -25.52
CA TYR A 184 6.22 12.43 -24.25
C TYR A 184 6.73 11.00 -24.45
N LEU A 185 7.83 10.64 -23.78
CA LEU A 185 8.06 9.24 -23.43
C LEU A 185 7.15 8.91 -22.25
N ASN A 186 6.14 8.06 -22.48
CA ASN A 186 5.27 7.54 -21.43
C ASN A 186 5.93 6.32 -20.75
N VAL A 187 6.11 6.38 -19.44
CA VAL A 187 6.68 5.28 -18.63
C VAL A 187 5.64 4.81 -17.62
N PHE A 188 5.12 3.60 -17.80
CA PHE A 188 4.16 2.98 -16.89
C PHE A 188 4.91 2.15 -15.85
N VAL A 189 4.65 2.43 -14.57
CA VAL A 189 5.20 1.66 -13.46
C VAL A 189 4.07 0.95 -12.73
N CYS A 190 4.13 -0.38 -12.69
CA CYS A 190 3.02 -1.23 -12.25
C CYS A 190 3.47 -2.30 -11.25
N GLY A 191 2.51 -2.90 -10.52
CA GLY A 191 2.72 -4.08 -9.67
C GLY A 191 3.22 -5.30 -10.45
N ALA A 192 2.64 -5.55 -11.63
CA ALA A 192 3.11 -6.54 -12.59
C ALA A 192 2.81 -6.07 -14.02
N VAL A 193 3.77 -6.28 -14.92
CA VAL A 193 3.69 -5.90 -16.34
C VAL A 193 3.66 -7.14 -17.25
N GLY A 194 3.15 -8.26 -16.73
CA GLY A 194 3.18 -9.57 -17.35
C GLY A 194 3.86 -10.62 -16.46
N THR A 195 3.45 -11.88 -16.60
CA THR A 195 4.02 -12.99 -15.82
C THR A 195 5.50 -13.18 -16.14
N GLY A 196 6.36 -13.01 -15.13
CA GLY A 196 7.81 -13.20 -15.30
C GLY A 196 8.54 -12.06 -16.01
N ILE A 197 7.91 -10.88 -16.14
CA ILE A 197 8.45 -9.74 -16.89
C ILE A 197 8.92 -8.61 -15.97
N ALA A 198 10.11 -8.07 -16.27
CA ALA A 198 10.74 -6.97 -15.54
C ALA A 198 10.36 -5.62 -16.16
N GLY A 199 10.36 -5.57 -17.48
CA GLY A 199 9.94 -4.44 -18.29
C GLY A 199 9.80 -4.82 -19.76
N TYR A 200 9.19 -3.95 -20.54
CA TYR A 200 9.14 -4.06 -22.00
C TYR A 200 8.85 -2.70 -22.63
N THR A 201 9.04 -2.64 -23.94
CA THR A 201 8.67 -1.49 -24.76
C THR A 201 8.35 -1.92 -26.20
N TYR A 202 8.14 -0.94 -27.06
CA TYR A 202 7.92 -1.10 -28.49
C TYR A 202 9.07 -0.45 -29.27
N TYR A 203 9.45 -1.08 -30.38
CA TYR A 203 10.33 -0.42 -31.35
C TYR A 203 9.67 0.84 -31.92
N PRO A 204 10.47 1.80 -32.46
CA PRO A 204 9.90 2.93 -33.18
C PRO A 204 8.90 2.43 -34.20
N SER A 205 7.65 2.89 -34.10
CA SER A 205 6.63 2.53 -35.07
C SER A 205 5.61 3.62 -35.33
N GLY A 206 5.35 3.90 -36.60
CA GLY A 206 4.27 4.78 -37.06
C GLY A 206 2.88 4.21 -36.75
N PHE A 207 2.77 2.91 -36.49
CA PHE A 207 1.51 2.25 -36.14
C PHE A 207 0.92 2.76 -34.80
N PHE A 208 1.78 3.21 -33.88
CA PHE A 208 1.40 3.68 -32.54
C PHE A 208 1.97 5.06 -32.20
N GLY A 209 2.53 5.80 -33.17
CA GLY A 209 3.42 6.93 -32.91
C GLY A 209 2.89 7.98 -31.91
N ASN A 210 1.61 8.35 -32.02
CA ASN A 210 0.94 9.33 -31.14
C ASN A 210 0.21 8.67 -29.95
N ALA A 211 0.02 7.35 -29.95
CA ALA A 211 -0.68 6.69 -28.86
C ALA A 211 0.23 6.51 -27.64
N MET A 212 -0.36 6.54 -26.45
CA MET A 212 0.35 6.30 -25.18
C MET A 212 1.11 4.99 -25.13
N ASN A 213 0.66 4.00 -25.92
CA ASN A 213 1.27 2.69 -25.95
C ASN A 213 2.66 2.67 -26.60
N ASN A 214 3.10 3.75 -27.27
CA ASN A 214 4.50 3.99 -27.62
C ASN A 214 5.35 4.38 -26.39
N GLY A 215 5.24 3.57 -25.34
CA GLY A 215 5.83 3.80 -24.03
C GLY A 215 6.72 2.65 -23.55
N ILE A 216 7.11 2.73 -22.29
CA ILE A 216 7.89 1.72 -21.57
C ILE A 216 7.07 1.27 -20.36
N TRP A 217 7.02 -0.04 -20.12
CA TRP A 217 6.41 -0.61 -18.92
C TRP A 217 7.51 -1.18 -18.05
N LEU A 218 7.46 -0.86 -16.77
CA LEU A 218 8.37 -1.36 -15.75
C LEU A 218 7.56 -1.94 -14.61
N ARG A 219 8.00 -3.09 -14.10
CA ARG A 219 7.57 -3.51 -12.77
C ARG A 219 8.20 -2.59 -11.72
N HIS A 220 7.44 -2.25 -10.69
CA HIS A 220 7.84 -1.26 -9.69
C HIS A 220 9.21 -1.53 -9.04
N ASP A 221 9.55 -2.79 -8.77
CA ASP A 221 10.84 -3.22 -8.19
C ASP A 221 11.99 -3.32 -9.22
N TYR A 222 11.74 -2.95 -10.47
CA TYR A 222 12.74 -2.72 -11.53
C TYR A 222 12.81 -1.24 -11.97
N CYS A 223 12.07 -0.35 -11.31
CA CYS A 223 12.12 1.09 -11.54
C CYS A 223 13.05 1.74 -10.49
N GLY A 224 14.26 2.11 -10.89
CA GLY A 224 15.25 2.73 -10.00
C GLY A 224 16.07 1.73 -9.19
N SER A 225 16.79 2.24 -8.19
CA SER A 225 17.76 1.52 -7.36
C SER A 225 17.47 1.56 -5.85
N ILE A 226 16.41 2.28 -5.47
CA ILE A 226 15.94 2.47 -4.09
C ILE A 226 14.46 2.12 -3.96
N GLY A 227 13.90 2.26 -2.75
CA GLY A 227 12.49 2.01 -2.47
C GLY A 227 12.16 0.52 -2.61
N THR A 228 11.25 0.19 -3.53
CA THR A 228 10.93 -1.21 -3.82
C THR A 228 11.92 -1.90 -4.74
N ALA A 229 12.77 -1.13 -5.43
CA ALA A 229 13.79 -1.65 -6.33
C ALA A 229 15.14 -1.86 -5.61
N ASN A 230 16.17 -2.22 -6.37
CA ASN A 230 17.53 -2.39 -5.88
C ASN A 230 18.56 -2.04 -6.98
N PRO A 231 19.84 -1.84 -6.64
CA PRO A 231 20.86 -1.43 -7.62
C PRO A 231 20.99 -2.35 -8.84
N SER A 232 20.81 -3.66 -8.69
CA SER A 232 20.89 -4.61 -9.82
C SER A 232 19.70 -4.46 -10.77
N ALA A 233 18.50 -4.20 -10.22
CA ALA A 233 17.27 -4.06 -10.98
C ALA A 233 17.19 -2.74 -11.78
N SER A 234 17.90 -1.70 -11.32
CA SER A 234 17.94 -0.37 -11.98
C SER A 234 18.35 -0.39 -13.46
N LYS A 235 19.03 -1.45 -13.90
CA LYS A 235 19.51 -1.64 -15.28
C LYS A 235 18.41 -2.00 -16.27
N THR A 236 17.22 -2.39 -15.82
CA THR A 236 16.10 -2.69 -16.70
C THR A 236 15.66 -1.45 -17.46
N PHE A 237 15.57 -0.28 -16.81
CA PHE A 237 15.04 0.90 -17.47
C PHE A 237 15.91 1.36 -18.65
N VAL A 238 17.25 1.40 -18.48
CA VAL A 238 18.15 1.75 -19.59
C VAL A 238 18.14 0.71 -20.72
N HIS A 239 17.94 -0.57 -20.38
CA HIS A 239 17.79 -1.65 -21.37
C HIS A 239 16.53 -1.45 -22.22
N GLU A 240 15.37 -1.20 -21.58
CA GLU A 240 14.13 -0.91 -22.29
C GLU A 240 14.23 0.40 -23.09
N VAL A 241 14.92 1.43 -22.60
CA VAL A 241 15.18 2.64 -23.38
C VAL A 241 16.06 2.36 -24.60
N GLY A 242 16.99 1.41 -24.52
CA GLY A 242 17.77 0.93 -25.67
C GLY A 242 16.85 0.36 -26.76
N HIS A 243 15.92 -0.52 -26.39
CA HIS A 243 14.89 -1.03 -27.29
C HIS A 243 13.99 0.06 -27.84
N TRP A 244 13.53 0.97 -26.98
CA TRP A 244 12.72 2.11 -27.39
C TRP A 244 13.51 2.91 -28.43
N LEU A 245 14.81 3.13 -28.25
CA LEU A 245 15.71 3.75 -29.23
C LEU A 245 16.25 2.81 -30.32
N ASN A 246 15.49 1.75 -30.66
CA ASN A 246 15.73 0.85 -31.78
C ASN A 246 16.95 -0.07 -31.66
N LEU A 247 17.43 -0.40 -30.47
CA LEU A 247 18.46 -1.42 -30.29
C LEU A 247 17.84 -2.81 -30.06
N PRO A 248 18.28 -3.85 -30.78
CA PRO A 248 18.01 -5.24 -30.39
C PRO A 248 18.86 -5.67 -29.20
N HIS A 249 18.59 -6.85 -28.66
CA HIS A 249 19.58 -7.51 -27.81
C HIS A 249 20.84 -7.78 -28.62
N THR A 250 22.00 -7.85 -27.94
CA THR A 250 23.33 -8.13 -28.53
C THR A 250 23.41 -9.42 -29.33
N TRP A 251 22.54 -10.40 -29.06
CA TRP A 251 22.43 -11.67 -29.78
C TRP A 251 21.32 -11.68 -30.85
N GLY A 252 20.71 -10.52 -31.12
CA GLY A 252 19.63 -10.34 -32.09
C GLY A 252 18.23 -10.41 -31.50
N SER A 253 17.23 -10.56 -32.37
CA SER A 253 15.82 -10.35 -32.02
C SER A 253 15.15 -11.57 -31.36
N THR A 254 15.75 -12.16 -30.32
CA THR A 254 15.15 -13.24 -29.51
C THR A 254 15.22 -12.93 -28.01
N ASN A 255 14.37 -13.59 -27.20
CA ASN A 255 14.35 -13.46 -25.74
C ASN A 255 15.02 -14.64 -25.00
N GLU A 256 15.82 -15.42 -25.73
CA GLU A 256 16.35 -16.70 -25.26
C GLU A 256 17.87 -16.69 -25.36
N PRO A 257 18.57 -16.09 -24.38
CA PRO A 257 20.02 -16.10 -24.35
C PRO A 257 20.55 -17.53 -24.13
N GLY A 258 21.78 -17.78 -24.57
CA GLY A 258 22.44 -19.08 -24.43
C GLY A 258 22.14 -20.09 -25.53
N LEU A 259 21.32 -19.76 -26.52
CA LEU A 259 21.03 -20.65 -27.65
C LEU A 259 22.11 -20.56 -28.73
N ALA A 260 22.67 -21.71 -29.12
CA ALA A 260 23.66 -21.77 -30.20
C ALA A 260 23.15 -21.21 -31.54
N SER A 261 21.83 -21.27 -31.80
CA SER A 261 21.20 -20.68 -32.99
C SER A 261 21.35 -19.16 -33.05
N ASN A 262 21.55 -18.49 -31.92
CA ASN A 262 21.72 -17.04 -31.88
C ASN A 262 23.00 -16.58 -32.61
N CYS A 263 24.02 -17.45 -32.78
CA CYS A 263 25.18 -17.13 -33.62
C CYS A 263 24.84 -16.96 -35.12
N THR A 264 23.61 -17.27 -35.54
CA THR A 264 23.11 -17.02 -36.90
C THR A 264 22.22 -15.78 -37.00
N THR A 265 21.93 -15.15 -35.87
CA THR A 265 21.28 -13.84 -35.76
C THR A 265 22.31 -12.79 -35.38
N ASP A 266 21.92 -11.52 -35.48
CA ASP A 266 22.78 -10.38 -35.19
C ASP A 266 21.91 -9.23 -34.68
N ASP A 267 22.49 -8.34 -33.88
CA ASP A 267 21.84 -7.11 -33.43
C ASP A 267 21.88 -6.01 -34.50
N GLY A 268 22.68 -6.21 -35.56
CA GLY A 268 22.80 -5.30 -36.70
C GLY A 268 23.63 -4.05 -36.38
N VAL A 269 24.50 -4.11 -35.37
CA VAL A 269 25.44 -3.06 -35.01
C VAL A 269 26.86 -3.59 -35.20
N THR A 270 27.70 -2.88 -35.96
CA THR A 270 28.98 -3.42 -36.43
C THR A 270 30.04 -3.56 -35.32
N ASP A 271 29.94 -2.76 -34.25
CA ASP A 271 30.91 -2.74 -33.14
C ASP A 271 30.43 -3.51 -31.89
N THR A 272 29.33 -4.24 -31.99
CA THR A 272 28.86 -5.21 -31.00
C THR A 272 29.21 -6.62 -31.50
N PRO A 273 30.15 -7.33 -30.85
CA PRO A 273 30.50 -8.68 -31.28
C PRO A 273 29.32 -9.64 -31.11
N ASN A 274 29.08 -10.48 -32.11
CA ASN A 274 28.01 -11.48 -32.04
C ASN A 274 28.22 -12.44 -30.85
N THR A 275 27.13 -12.79 -30.19
CA THR A 275 27.09 -13.62 -28.99
C THR A 275 25.82 -14.46 -28.96
N ILE A 276 25.81 -15.54 -28.17
CA ILE A 276 24.57 -16.26 -27.89
C ILE A 276 23.69 -15.58 -26.83
N GLY A 277 24.21 -14.53 -26.18
CA GLY A 277 23.60 -13.88 -25.01
C GLY A 277 23.95 -14.62 -23.72
N SER A 278 24.20 -13.86 -22.66
CA SER A 278 24.72 -14.33 -21.38
C SER A 278 23.87 -13.82 -20.22
N GLN A 279 23.66 -14.66 -19.21
CA GLN A 279 22.93 -14.30 -17.99
C GLN A 279 23.86 -14.07 -16.78
N TRP A 280 25.16 -14.28 -16.97
CA TRP A 280 26.19 -14.24 -15.93
C TRP A 280 27.42 -13.48 -16.44
N CYS A 281 28.18 -12.91 -15.52
CA CYS A 281 29.36 -12.10 -15.86
C CYS A 281 30.59 -12.96 -16.19
N ASN A 282 30.60 -13.53 -17.39
CA ASN A 282 31.74 -14.25 -17.93
C ASN A 282 32.53 -13.39 -18.93
N TYR A 283 33.56 -12.71 -18.44
CA TYR A 283 34.39 -11.78 -19.22
C TYR A 283 35.17 -12.43 -20.38
N ASN A 284 35.34 -13.77 -20.37
CA ASN A 284 36.05 -14.50 -21.40
C ASN A 284 35.12 -15.27 -22.34
N GLU A 285 33.84 -14.91 -22.41
CA GLU A 285 32.87 -15.62 -23.23
C GLU A 285 33.15 -15.45 -24.73
N THR A 286 33.37 -16.55 -25.46
CA THR A 286 33.70 -16.55 -26.91
C THR A 286 32.79 -17.49 -27.70
N THR A 287 31.47 -17.33 -27.57
CA THR A 287 30.47 -18.31 -28.03
C THR A 287 30.22 -18.27 -29.54
N CYS A 288 30.33 -17.11 -30.19
CA CYS A 288 30.18 -16.95 -31.65
C CYS A 288 31.48 -16.51 -32.35
N GLY A 289 32.64 -16.86 -31.78
CA GLY A 289 33.97 -16.67 -32.38
C GLY A 289 34.77 -15.49 -31.80
N SER A 290 34.12 -14.34 -31.55
CA SER A 290 34.71 -13.20 -30.84
C SER A 290 34.37 -13.22 -29.36
N VAL A 291 35.16 -12.49 -28.54
CA VAL A 291 34.81 -12.22 -27.14
C VAL A 291 33.51 -11.40 -27.11
N ALA A 292 32.52 -11.86 -26.35
CA ALA A 292 31.24 -11.20 -26.19
C ALA A 292 31.36 -9.95 -25.31
N ASN A 293 30.64 -8.89 -25.66
CA ASN A 293 30.54 -7.69 -24.83
C ASN A 293 29.50 -7.89 -23.72
N ILE A 294 29.84 -8.71 -22.71
CA ILE A 294 28.98 -9.06 -21.58
C ILE A 294 28.63 -7.87 -20.67
N GLU A 295 29.26 -6.71 -20.87
CA GLU A 295 29.03 -5.47 -20.10
C GLU A 295 28.11 -4.49 -20.84
N ASN A 296 27.58 -4.88 -22.01
CA ASN A 296 26.66 -4.08 -22.80
C ASN A 296 25.27 -3.98 -22.15
N HIS A 297 24.65 -2.80 -22.14
CA HIS A 297 23.30 -2.62 -21.60
C HIS A 297 22.22 -3.47 -22.28
N MET A 298 22.41 -3.87 -23.54
CA MET A 298 21.49 -4.75 -24.28
C MET A 298 21.69 -6.24 -24.01
N GLU A 299 22.58 -6.59 -23.07
CA GLU A 299 22.78 -7.96 -22.58
C GLU A 299 21.85 -8.29 -21.38
N TYR A 300 21.79 -9.55 -20.93
CA TYR A 300 21.04 -9.96 -19.73
C TYR A 300 21.92 -10.20 -18.48
N THR A 301 23.20 -9.85 -18.54
CA THR A 301 24.09 -10.00 -17.39
C THR A 301 23.83 -8.97 -16.29
N PRO A 302 24.25 -9.22 -15.04
CA PRO A 302 24.20 -8.21 -13.98
C PRO A 302 25.32 -7.15 -14.05
N CYS A 303 26.34 -7.28 -14.90
CA CYS A 303 27.54 -6.40 -14.97
C CYS A 303 27.45 -5.27 -16.01
N ARG A 304 26.25 -4.99 -16.52
CA ARG A 304 26.01 -4.06 -17.62
C ARG A 304 26.29 -2.60 -17.23
N LYS A 305 27.08 -1.90 -18.05
CA LYS A 305 27.54 -0.53 -17.77
C LYS A 305 27.96 0.29 -18.99
N MET A 306 27.74 -0.20 -20.22
CA MET A 306 28.08 0.57 -21.42
C MET A 306 27.13 0.33 -22.61
N PHE A 307 27.08 1.32 -23.50
CA PHE A 307 26.67 1.19 -24.90
C PHE A 307 27.87 1.45 -25.81
N THR A 308 27.81 0.97 -27.06
CA THR A 308 28.85 1.19 -28.08
C THR A 308 28.62 2.43 -28.95
N LEU A 309 29.64 2.89 -29.68
CA LEU A 309 29.54 3.99 -30.64
C LEU A 309 28.56 3.69 -31.79
N GLY A 310 28.49 2.45 -32.25
CA GLY A 310 27.52 1.98 -33.23
C GLY A 310 26.09 2.00 -32.70
N GLN A 311 25.90 1.57 -31.44
CA GLN A 311 24.61 1.67 -30.76
C GLN A 311 24.16 3.14 -30.63
N LYS A 312 25.07 4.06 -30.27
CA LYS A 312 24.80 5.52 -30.28
C LYS A 312 24.30 6.00 -31.64
N ALA A 313 24.97 5.62 -32.73
CA ALA A 313 24.57 6.05 -34.07
C ALA A 313 23.14 5.59 -34.41
N ARG A 314 22.78 4.35 -34.05
CA ARG A 314 21.44 3.80 -34.26
C ARG A 314 20.37 4.50 -33.41
N MET A 315 20.63 4.69 -32.11
CA MET A 315 19.72 5.40 -31.19
C MET A 315 19.45 6.84 -31.65
N ARG A 316 20.50 7.56 -32.06
CA ARG A 316 20.35 8.94 -32.55
C ARG A 316 19.64 9.00 -33.90
N THR A 317 19.81 7.98 -34.75
CA THR A 317 19.05 7.88 -36.01
C THR A 317 17.56 7.70 -35.74
N ALA A 318 17.18 6.88 -34.74
CA ALA A 318 15.79 6.74 -34.32
C ALA A 318 15.18 8.06 -33.84
N LEU A 319 15.95 8.90 -33.13
CA LEU A 319 15.51 10.22 -32.68
C LEU A 319 15.44 11.29 -33.77
N ASN A 320 16.23 11.18 -34.84
CA ASN A 320 16.16 12.14 -35.95
C ASN A 320 15.17 11.73 -37.05
N SER A 321 14.69 10.48 -37.01
CA SER A 321 13.74 9.98 -38.01
C SER A 321 12.33 10.49 -37.74
N SER A 322 11.58 10.79 -38.82
CA SER A 322 10.13 11.02 -38.75
C SER A 322 9.35 9.73 -38.49
N THR A 323 9.99 8.57 -38.67
CA THR A 323 9.46 7.25 -38.34
C THR A 323 9.03 7.17 -36.87
N GLY A 324 7.78 6.82 -36.61
CA GLY A 324 7.25 6.66 -35.24
C GLY A 324 7.16 7.95 -34.43
N GLY A 325 7.29 9.13 -35.06
CA GLY A 325 7.05 10.43 -34.42
C GLY A 325 8.14 10.96 -33.48
N ARG A 326 9.19 10.18 -33.20
CA ARG A 326 10.17 10.53 -32.15
C ARG A 326 11.04 11.75 -32.44
N SER A 327 11.19 12.14 -33.71
CA SER A 327 11.85 13.41 -34.04
C SER A 327 11.15 14.64 -33.51
N ASN A 328 9.85 14.57 -33.21
CA ASN A 328 9.14 15.66 -32.55
C ASN A 328 9.61 15.87 -31.10
N LEU A 329 10.00 14.79 -30.39
CA LEU A 329 10.41 14.82 -28.99
C LEU A 329 11.59 15.76 -28.72
N ILE A 330 12.48 15.92 -29.69
CA ILE A 330 13.72 16.71 -29.58
C ILE A 330 13.58 18.14 -30.14
N THR A 331 12.37 18.55 -30.54
CA THR A 331 12.16 19.88 -31.13
C THR A 331 11.93 20.95 -30.05
N PRO A 332 12.38 22.20 -30.28
CA PRO A 332 12.07 23.31 -29.39
C PRO A 332 10.57 23.54 -29.19
N ALA A 333 9.76 23.33 -30.22
CA ALA A 333 8.30 23.46 -30.14
C ALA A 333 7.70 22.46 -29.15
N ASN A 334 8.13 21.19 -29.22
CA ASN A 334 7.70 20.17 -28.26
C ASN A 334 8.25 20.42 -26.85
N HIS A 335 9.51 20.87 -26.74
CA HIS A 335 10.09 21.20 -25.43
C HIS A 335 9.35 22.35 -24.74
N PHE A 336 8.85 23.33 -25.50
CA PHE A 336 7.99 24.39 -24.97
C PHE A 336 6.60 23.87 -24.56
N ALA A 337 5.99 23.00 -25.37
CA ALA A 337 4.68 22.41 -25.12
C ALA A 337 4.66 21.53 -23.85
N THR A 338 5.72 20.76 -23.64
CA THR A 338 5.90 19.86 -22.49
C THR A 338 6.58 20.52 -21.28
N GLY A 339 7.12 21.73 -21.48
CA GLY A 339 7.68 22.59 -20.43
C GLY A 339 9.14 22.32 -20.05
N ILE A 340 9.88 21.49 -20.80
CA ILE A 340 11.28 21.15 -20.48
C ILE A 340 12.34 22.16 -20.96
N ASP A 341 11.96 23.14 -21.81
CA ASP A 341 12.89 24.17 -22.31
C ASP A 341 12.95 25.44 -21.44
N THR A 342 12.04 25.55 -20.48
CA THR A 342 11.89 26.73 -19.62
C THR A 342 12.04 26.34 -18.16
N ILE A 343 12.50 27.26 -17.32
CA ILE A 343 12.39 27.08 -15.87
C ILE A 343 10.90 26.97 -15.56
N ALA A 344 10.45 25.79 -15.14
CA ALA A 344 9.06 25.56 -14.84
C ALA A 344 8.65 26.43 -13.65
N PRO A 345 7.51 27.15 -13.73
CA PRO A 345 7.06 27.97 -12.63
C PRO A 345 6.66 27.08 -11.45
N PHE A 346 6.96 27.54 -10.23
CA PHE A 346 6.44 26.93 -9.01
C PHE A 346 4.91 27.00 -9.04
N CYS A 347 4.24 25.85 -9.06
CA CYS A 347 2.81 25.80 -9.41
C CYS A 347 1.94 24.95 -8.49
N LYS A 348 2.54 24.20 -7.56
CA LYS A 348 1.81 23.48 -6.53
C LYS A 348 2.67 23.36 -5.28
N ALA A 349 2.13 23.73 -4.13
CA ALA A 349 2.62 23.25 -2.85
C ALA A 349 1.95 21.91 -2.57
N ASP A 350 2.70 20.92 -2.10
CA ASP A 350 2.14 19.63 -1.67
C ASP A 350 3.10 18.97 -0.68
N PHE A 351 2.59 18.04 0.11
CA PHE A 351 3.39 17.31 1.07
C PHE A 351 2.93 15.88 1.27
N PHE A 352 3.88 15.05 1.70
CA PHE A 352 3.66 13.68 2.12
C PHE A 352 3.98 13.54 3.60
N ALA A 353 3.12 12.85 4.34
CA ALA A 353 3.42 12.34 5.67
C ALA A 353 3.63 10.83 5.61
N ASN A 354 4.64 10.31 6.31
CA ASN A 354 4.91 8.87 6.34
C ASN A 354 3.75 8.04 6.91
N ARG A 355 2.91 8.65 7.78
CA ARG A 355 1.66 8.10 8.31
C ARG A 355 0.70 9.24 8.64
N TYR A 356 -0.59 8.98 8.49
CA TYR A 356 -1.68 9.93 8.82
C TYR A 356 -2.47 9.51 10.07
N ILE A 357 -2.29 8.26 10.54
CA ILE A 357 -2.94 7.74 11.74
C ILE A 357 -1.84 7.27 12.70
N THR A 358 -1.90 7.74 13.94
CA THR A 358 -0.87 7.45 14.95
C THR A 358 -1.42 7.51 16.38
N CYS A 359 -0.57 7.23 17.37
CA CYS A 359 -0.87 7.45 18.78
C CYS A 359 -0.17 8.70 19.30
N SER A 360 -0.73 9.28 20.37
CA SER A 360 -0.06 10.28 21.17
C SER A 360 1.31 9.78 21.63
N GLY A 361 2.31 10.65 21.57
CA GLY A 361 3.70 10.28 21.85
C GLY A 361 4.51 9.79 20.64
N ASP A 362 3.91 9.64 19.47
CA ASP A 362 4.65 9.34 18.23
C ASP A 362 5.10 10.62 17.50
N SER A 363 6.17 10.49 16.72
CA SER A 363 6.63 11.51 15.77
C SER A 363 6.32 11.08 14.34
N LEU A 364 5.83 12.02 13.54
CA LEU A 364 5.55 11.84 12.12
C LEU A 364 6.60 12.57 11.28
N TYR A 365 6.98 11.97 10.16
CA TYR A 365 7.91 12.54 9.20
C TYR A 365 7.11 13.16 8.05
N PHE A 366 7.36 14.44 7.81
CA PHE A 366 6.77 15.21 6.73
C PHE A 366 7.85 15.57 5.72
N GLN A 367 7.53 15.40 4.44
CA GLN A 367 8.39 15.67 3.32
C GLN A 367 7.67 16.58 2.32
N ASP A 368 8.38 17.60 1.86
CA ASP A 368 7.95 18.41 0.74
C ASP A 368 7.75 17.56 -0.52
N TYR A 369 6.59 17.70 -1.14
CA TYR A 369 6.22 17.11 -2.42
C TYR A 369 5.86 18.18 -3.46
N SER A 370 6.19 19.46 -3.18
CA SER A 370 5.85 20.60 -4.03
C SER A 370 6.50 20.51 -5.42
N TYR A 371 5.89 21.18 -6.39
CA TYR A 371 6.27 21.07 -7.80
C TYR A 371 7.26 22.17 -8.18
N HIS A 372 8.30 21.80 -8.94
CA HIS A 372 9.28 22.70 -9.56
C HIS A 372 10.20 23.46 -8.59
N ASN A 373 11.13 22.71 -7.98
CA ASN A 373 12.27 23.21 -7.20
C ASN A 373 11.90 24.24 -6.12
N PRO A 374 11.14 23.83 -5.09
CA PRO A 374 10.90 24.67 -3.92
C PRO A 374 12.24 25.03 -3.25
N ILE A 375 12.34 26.27 -2.76
CA ILE A 375 13.53 26.81 -2.08
C ILE A 375 13.21 27.42 -0.72
N ALA A 376 11.93 27.56 -0.37
CA ALA A 376 11.45 28.08 0.89
C ALA A 376 10.18 27.34 1.33
N TRP A 377 10.11 27.03 2.63
CA TRP A 377 9.04 26.26 3.26
C TRP A 377 8.61 26.94 4.56
N ASP A 378 7.31 26.90 4.84
CA ASP A 378 6.69 27.31 6.08
C ASP A 378 5.60 26.30 6.42
N TRP A 379 5.91 25.42 7.37
CA TRP A 379 5.01 24.37 7.84
C TRP A 379 4.22 24.83 9.05
N TYR A 380 2.97 24.39 9.12
CA TYR A 380 2.16 24.47 10.33
C TYR A 380 1.53 23.11 10.63
N PHE A 381 1.75 22.64 11.86
CA PHE A 381 1.29 21.36 12.39
C PHE A 381 0.39 21.62 13.59
N GLU A 382 -0.93 21.56 13.40
CA GLU A 382 -1.86 21.83 14.49
C GLU A 382 -1.67 20.82 15.64
N GLY A 383 -1.51 21.29 16.87
CA GLY A 383 -1.40 20.42 18.05
C GLY A 383 -0.08 19.65 18.19
N ALA A 384 0.91 19.86 17.31
CA ALA A 384 2.22 19.21 17.36
C ALA A 384 3.30 20.03 18.11
N ASN A 385 4.47 19.42 18.30
CA ASN A 385 5.68 20.06 18.81
C ASN A 385 6.93 19.57 18.02
N PRO A 386 7.69 20.45 17.34
CA PRO A 386 7.33 21.86 17.10
C PRO A 386 6.03 21.95 16.28
N ASP A 387 5.30 23.05 16.46
CA ASP A 387 4.07 23.36 15.72
C ASP A 387 4.34 23.97 14.33
N SER A 388 5.63 24.25 14.04
CA SER A 388 6.08 24.89 12.81
C SER A 388 7.50 24.45 12.42
N SER A 389 7.84 24.61 11.15
CA SER A 389 9.18 24.33 10.61
C SER A 389 9.42 25.09 9.31
N ASN A 390 10.69 25.35 8.99
CA ASN A 390 11.11 25.96 7.72
C ASN A 390 12.05 25.06 6.90
N LEU A 391 12.17 23.80 7.30
CA LEU A 391 12.94 22.79 6.58
C LEU A 391 12.11 22.20 5.43
N ASP A 392 12.77 21.70 4.39
CA ASP A 392 12.15 20.93 3.31
C ASP A 392 11.50 19.64 3.84
N ASN A 393 12.18 18.99 4.79
CA ASN A 393 11.77 17.77 5.46
C ASN A 393 11.88 17.94 6.97
N THR A 394 10.86 17.51 7.72
CA THR A 394 10.82 17.74 9.15
C THR A 394 10.07 16.65 9.90
N TYR A 395 10.29 16.58 11.21
CA TYR A 395 9.49 15.76 12.11
C TYR A 395 8.59 16.63 12.96
N ALA A 396 7.37 16.17 13.23
CA ALA A 396 6.47 16.79 14.20
C ALA A 396 5.96 15.73 15.18
N PHE A 397 6.05 16.01 16.48
CA PHE A 397 5.62 15.12 17.56
C PHE A 397 4.24 15.53 18.06
N TYR A 398 3.31 14.57 18.20
CA TYR A 398 1.95 14.85 18.65
C TYR A 398 1.73 14.34 20.09
N PRO A 399 1.68 15.23 21.11
CA PRO A 399 1.55 14.83 22.51
C PRO A 399 0.15 14.37 22.90
N ASN A 400 -0.89 14.88 22.22
CA ASN A 400 -2.28 14.71 22.65
C ASN A 400 -3.11 14.03 21.56
N GLN A 401 -4.13 13.29 21.98
CA GLN A 401 -5.13 12.75 21.04
C GLN A 401 -5.93 13.88 20.39
N GLY A 402 -6.36 13.66 19.15
CA GLY A 402 -7.13 14.62 18.36
C GLY A 402 -7.10 14.31 16.88
N VAL A 403 -7.80 15.13 16.12
CA VAL A 403 -7.74 15.19 14.66
C VAL A 403 -7.19 16.57 14.34
N PHE A 404 -6.15 16.64 13.50
CA PHE A 404 -5.36 17.85 13.32
C PHE A 404 -5.12 18.18 11.85
N ASP A 405 -5.18 19.47 11.56
CA ASP A 405 -4.83 20.02 10.26
C ASP A 405 -3.30 20.10 10.08
N VAL A 406 -2.85 19.93 8.84
CA VAL A 406 -1.46 20.22 8.46
C VAL A 406 -1.46 21.10 7.22
N SER A 407 -0.61 22.13 7.23
CA SER A 407 -0.39 22.96 6.07
C SER A 407 1.08 23.16 5.75
N LEU A 408 1.35 23.28 4.45
CA LEU A 408 2.64 23.68 3.91
C LEU A 408 2.44 24.86 2.98
N THR A 409 3.06 25.98 3.33
CA THR A 409 3.26 27.10 2.41
C THR A 409 4.67 27.03 1.84
N ALA A 410 4.81 26.91 0.52
CA ALA A 410 6.09 26.76 -0.14
C ALA A 410 6.26 27.73 -1.31
N SER A 411 7.51 27.99 -1.70
CA SER A 411 7.87 28.86 -2.82
C SER A 411 9.12 28.36 -3.56
N GLY A 412 9.11 28.46 -4.89
CA GLY A 412 10.29 28.20 -5.73
C GLY A 412 11.15 29.43 -6.04
N ASP A 413 10.69 30.64 -5.70
CA ASP A 413 11.39 31.92 -6.00
C ASP A 413 11.48 32.86 -4.79
N SER A 414 10.98 32.44 -3.61
CA SER A 414 10.85 33.24 -2.38
C SER A 414 9.97 34.49 -2.51
N THR A 415 9.15 34.59 -3.55
CA THR A 415 8.24 35.73 -3.80
C THR A 415 6.80 35.29 -4.05
N THR A 416 6.62 34.17 -4.75
CA THR A 416 5.34 33.54 -5.06
C THR A 416 5.16 32.34 -4.16
N PHE A 417 4.20 32.40 -3.25
CA PHE A 417 3.92 31.31 -2.30
C PHE A 417 2.61 30.64 -2.66
N LEU A 418 2.60 29.31 -2.64
CA LEU A 418 1.40 28.50 -2.71
C LEU A 418 1.25 27.73 -1.40
N THR A 419 0.02 27.44 -1.01
CA THR A 419 -0.27 26.75 0.24
C THR A 419 -1.12 25.53 -0.04
N GLU A 420 -0.72 24.41 0.53
CA GLU A 420 -1.53 23.21 0.65
C GLU A 420 -2.01 23.08 2.09
N VAL A 421 -3.30 22.87 2.28
CA VAL A 421 -3.90 22.57 3.59
C VAL A 421 -4.63 21.24 3.48
N LYS A 422 -4.22 20.26 4.28
CA LYS A 422 -4.93 19.00 4.44
C LYS A 422 -5.67 19.06 5.77
N ASN A 423 -6.97 19.34 5.71
CA ASN A 423 -7.83 19.41 6.88
C ASN A 423 -8.05 18.01 7.46
N ASP A 424 -8.11 17.90 8.77
CA ASP A 424 -8.32 16.67 9.52
C ASP A 424 -7.36 15.53 9.12
N ALA A 425 -6.15 15.90 8.65
CA ALA A 425 -5.24 14.97 8.01
C ALA A 425 -4.59 14.00 8.99
N ILE A 426 -4.30 14.45 10.21
CA ILE A 426 -3.58 13.65 11.20
C ILE A 426 -4.52 13.23 12.32
N ILE A 427 -4.77 11.92 12.41
CA ILE A 427 -5.58 11.31 13.47
C ILE A 427 -4.65 10.73 14.53
N VAL A 428 -4.71 11.30 15.73
CA VAL A 428 -3.91 10.88 16.89
C VAL A 428 -4.82 10.26 17.95
N MET A 429 -4.61 8.98 18.25
CA MET A 429 -5.34 8.28 19.32
C MET A 429 -4.60 8.39 20.66
N ASP A 430 -5.30 8.16 21.78
CA ASP A 430 -4.65 7.98 23.08
C ASP A 430 -3.76 6.72 23.08
N TYR A 431 -2.50 6.85 23.50
CA TYR A 431 -1.60 5.72 23.63
C TYR A 431 -2.09 4.72 24.69
N ASN A 432 -2.72 5.20 25.77
CA ASN A 432 -3.11 4.35 26.89
C ASN A 432 -4.33 3.48 26.59
N GLY A 433 -5.08 3.79 25.53
CA GLY A 433 -6.24 3.01 25.10
C GLY A 433 -7.43 3.04 26.05
N ALA A 434 -8.60 2.64 25.54
CA ALA A 434 -9.80 2.48 26.37
C ALA A 434 -9.68 1.21 27.25
N PRO A 435 -10.12 1.26 28.52
CA PRO A 435 -10.01 0.12 29.44
C PRO A 435 -10.99 -1.01 29.06
N LEU A 436 -10.66 -2.23 29.47
CA LEU A 436 -11.54 -3.40 29.33
C LEU A 436 -12.41 -3.65 30.58
N PRO A 437 -13.58 -4.32 30.43
CA PRO A 437 -14.15 -4.82 29.18
C PRO A 437 -14.74 -3.69 28.32
N PHE A 438 -14.64 -3.84 27.01
CA PHE A 438 -15.20 -2.92 26.04
C PHE A 438 -16.40 -3.56 25.33
N TYR A 439 -17.48 -2.80 25.19
CA TYR A 439 -18.67 -3.18 24.44
C TYR A 439 -19.10 -2.05 23.52
N GLU A 440 -19.33 -2.37 22.25
CA GLU A 440 -19.95 -1.48 21.27
C GLU A 440 -21.15 -2.17 20.63
N GLY A 441 -22.32 -1.55 20.77
CA GLY A 441 -23.56 -1.94 20.12
C GLY A 441 -24.08 -0.88 19.15
N PHE A 442 -23.28 0.15 18.86
CA PHE A 442 -23.57 1.20 17.88
C PHE A 442 -24.78 2.10 18.17
N GLU A 443 -25.23 2.12 19.43
CA GLU A 443 -26.35 2.96 19.88
C GLU A 443 -26.00 4.47 19.93
N ASN A 444 -24.72 4.81 19.74
CA ASN A 444 -24.29 6.18 19.52
C ASN A 444 -24.02 6.40 18.02
N ILE A 445 -24.83 7.25 17.40
CA ILE A 445 -24.76 7.55 15.95
C ILE A 445 -23.51 8.35 15.55
N ASN A 446 -22.72 8.85 16.50
CA ASN A 446 -21.49 9.58 16.20
C ASN A 446 -20.37 8.63 15.75
N PHE A 447 -20.36 8.31 14.46
CA PHE A 447 -19.33 7.53 13.79
C PHE A 447 -18.24 8.46 13.26
N THR A 448 -17.27 8.81 14.11
CA THR A 448 -16.25 9.82 13.82
C THR A 448 -14.86 9.37 14.23
N SER A 449 -13.83 9.94 13.61
CA SER A 449 -12.44 9.78 14.06
C SER A 449 -12.19 10.61 15.32
N PRO A 450 -11.33 10.14 16.26
CA PRO A 450 -10.49 8.94 16.19
C PRO A 450 -11.18 7.64 16.67
N GLU A 451 -12.47 7.66 17.01
CA GLU A 451 -13.17 6.50 17.57
C GLU A 451 -13.29 5.34 16.56
N TRP A 452 -13.67 5.69 15.33
CA TRP A 452 -13.77 4.80 14.18
C TRP A 452 -13.14 5.46 12.95
N ILE A 453 -12.27 4.73 12.27
CA ILE A 453 -11.51 5.25 11.13
C ILE A 453 -11.82 4.40 9.89
N SER A 454 -12.48 5.02 8.91
CA SER A 454 -12.94 4.37 7.67
C SER A 454 -12.40 5.10 6.45
N ASN A 455 -11.11 4.93 6.17
CA ASN A 455 -10.45 5.61 5.04
C ASN A 455 -10.77 4.96 3.69
N VAL A 456 -11.28 3.72 3.69
CA VAL A 456 -11.60 2.96 2.48
C VAL A 456 -12.90 2.20 2.70
N GLY A 457 -14.00 2.63 2.08
CA GLY A 457 -15.28 1.93 2.09
C GLY A 457 -16.45 2.67 2.73
N ASN A 458 -17.65 2.17 2.44
CA ASN A 458 -18.93 2.79 2.80
C ASN A 458 -19.47 2.22 4.11
N TRP A 459 -18.71 2.38 5.19
CA TRP A 459 -19.14 2.00 6.54
C TRP A 459 -20.04 3.10 7.13
N SER A 460 -21.19 2.71 7.66
CA SER A 460 -22.15 3.62 8.27
C SER A 460 -22.92 2.96 9.42
N ILE A 461 -23.51 3.77 10.28
CA ILE A 461 -24.46 3.28 11.29
C ILE A 461 -25.86 3.31 10.68
N THR A 462 -26.60 2.23 10.82
CA THR A 462 -27.96 2.08 10.27
C THR A 462 -28.95 1.72 11.37
N ASP A 463 -30.21 2.16 11.22
CA ASP A 463 -31.37 1.73 12.01
C ASP A 463 -32.27 0.72 11.27
N GLU A 464 -31.87 0.29 10.07
CA GLU A 464 -32.64 -0.66 9.25
C GLU A 464 -32.69 -2.06 9.89
N ALA A 465 -31.65 -2.41 10.65
CA ALA A 465 -31.55 -3.65 11.40
C ALA A 465 -30.63 -3.48 12.60
N ALA A 466 -30.78 -4.37 13.59
CA ALA A 466 -29.86 -4.54 14.70
C ALA A 466 -30.03 -5.95 15.27
N TYR A 467 -29.01 -6.49 15.93
CA TYR A 467 -29.17 -7.72 16.70
C TYR A 467 -29.79 -7.41 18.07
N ASN A 468 -29.31 -6.34 18.72
CA ASN A 468 -29.84 -5.81 19.96
C ASN A 468 -29.78 -4.29 19.96
N GLY A 469 -30.79 -3.62 20.51
CA GLY A 469 -30.89 -2.16 20.41
C GLY A 469 -31.58 -1.72 19.12
N ASN A 470 -31.25 -0.51 18.65
CA ASN A 470 -31.88 0.08 17.47
C ASN A 470 -30.91 0.25 16.30
N TYR A 471 -29.60 0.20 16.55
CA TYR A 471 -28.60 0.53 15.54
C TYR A 471 -27.59 -0.59 15.37
N CYS A 472 -27.00 -0.69 14.18
CA CYS A 472 -25.82 -1.52 13.96
C CYS A 472 -24.89 -0.89 12.92
N LEU A 473 -23.71 -1.46 12.77
CA LEU A 473 -22.77 -1.08 11.72
C LEU A 473 -23.14 -1.79 10.41
N LYS A 474 -23.27 -1.02 9.33
CA LYS A 474 -23.51 -1.48 7.97
C LYS A 474 -22.31 -1.16 7.09
N LEU A 475 -21.96 -2.10 6.24
CA LEU A 475 -21.08 -1.88 5.10
C LEU A 475 -21.93 -1.94 3.83
N GLU A 476 -21.96 -0.83 3.07
CA GLU A 476 -22.60 -0.79 1.75
C GLU A 476 -21.69 -1.41 0.69
N ASN A 477 -21.85 -2.71 0.50
CA ASN A 477 -21.13 -3.53 -0.48
C ASN A 477 -22.00 -3.85 -1.71
N ASP A 478 -23.31 -3.63 -1.62
CA ASP A 478 -24.22 -3.87 -2.73
C ASP A 478 -23.87 -3.01 -3.95
N GLY A 479 -23.58 -3.67 -5.07
CA GLY A 479 -23.24 -3.01 -6.33
C GLY A 479 -21.78 -2.56 -6.43
N VAL A 480 -20.94 -2.93 -5.46
CA VAL A 480 -19.49 -2.69 -5.49
C VAL A 480 -18.79 -3.76 -6.33
N ASP A 481 -17.75 -3.35 -7.08
CA ASP A 481 -16.96 -4.22 -7.93
C ASP A 481 -16.20 -5.30 -7.14
N GLU A 482 -16.10 -6.51 -7.71
CA GLU A 482 -15.33 -7.61 -7.12
C GLU A 482 -13.85 -7.22 -6.92
N GLY A 483 -13.30 -7.61 -5.77
CA GLY A 483 -11.93 -7.28 -5.36
C GLY A 483 -11.80 -5.93 -4.63
N THR A 484 -12.86 -5.11 -4.57
CA THR A 484 -12.86 -3.88 -3.77
C THR A 484 -12.70 -4.20 -2.29
N LYS A 485 -11.77 -3.51 -1.63
CA LYS A 485 -11.53 -3.67 -0.18
C LYS A 485 -12.20 -2.56 0.60
N HIS A 486 -12.80 -2.93 1.73
CA HIS A 486 -13.37 -2.00 2.70
C HIS A 486 -12.69 -2.22 4.06
N ILE A 487 -12.21 -1.16 4.67
CA ILE A 487 -11.41 -1.17 5.89
C ILE A 487 -12.07 -0.28 6.93
N LEU A 488 -12.30 -0.84 8.12
CA LEU A 488 -12.67 -0.10 9.31
C LEU A 488 -11.69 -0.39 10.42
N GLU A 489 -11.01 0.64 10.93
CA GLU A 489 -10.08 0.53 12.04
C GLU A 489 -10.67 1.10 13.33
N SER A 490 -10.35 0.45 14.45
CA SER A 490 -10.75 0.92 15.78
C SER A 490 -9.81 1.98 16.33
N LYS A 491 -10.25 2.68 17.38
CA LYS A 491 -9.37 3.32 18.36
C LYS A 491 -8.49 2.30 19.13
N THR A 492 -7.69 2.81 20.06
CA THR A 492 -6.84 2.02 20.95
C THR A 492 -7.59 1.46 22.17
N PHE A 493 -7.14 0.29 22.65
CA PHE A 493 -7.63 -0.38 23.85
C PHE A 493 -6.47 -0.84 24.73
N ASP A 494 -6.63 -0.76 26.05
CA ASP A 494 -5.65 -1.24 27.02
C ASP A 494 -5.85 -2.72 27.32
N LEU A 495 -4.94 -3.55 26.83
CA LEU A 495 -4.89 -4.99 27.10
C LEU A 495 -3.68 -5.36 27.97
N SER A 496 -2.94 -4.37 28.50
CA SER A 496 -1.66 -4.61 29.18
C SER A 496 -1.78 -5.36 30.51
N ASP A 497 -2.95 -5.27 31.15
CA ASP A 497 -3.24 -5.97 32.41
C ASP A 497 -3.64 -7.45 32.24
N THR A 498 -3.54 -8.01 31.02
CA THR A 498 -3.86 -9.42 30.76
C THR A 498 -2.80 -10.13 29.92
N THR A 499 -2.82 -11.46 29.93
CA THR A 499 -2.03 -12.29 29.00
C THR A 499 -2.85 -12.80 27.82
N LYS A 500 -4.17 -12.60 27.87
CA LYS A 500 -5.14 -13.06 26.86
C LYS A 500 -6.41 -12.21 26.89
N ALA A 501 -6.89 -11.83 25.72
CA ALA A 501 -8.21 -11.20 25.56
C ALA A 501 -9.08 -12.04 24.62
N PHE A 502 -10.39 -11.91 24.78
CA PHE A 502 -11.39 -12.51 23.91
C PHE A 502 -12.11 -11.38 23.18
N PHE A 503 -12.17 -11.48 21.86
CA PHE A 503 -12.89 -10.54 21.01
C PHE A 503 -14.00 -11.29 20.28
N ASN A 504 -15.25 -10.93 20.59
CA ASN A 504 -16.44 -11.46 19.94
C ASN A 504 -17.22 -10.34 19.25
N PHE A 505 -17.92 -10.65 18.16
CA PHE A 505 -18.89 -9.75 17.52
C PHE A 505 -19.98 -10.54 16.80
N ARG A 506 -21.11 -9.90 16.54
CA ARG A 506 -22.21 -10.44 15.74
C ARG A 506 -22.11 -9.91 14.32
N TYR A 507 -22.45 -10.77 13.35
CA TYR A 507 -22.49 -10.39 11.95
C TYR A 507 -23.64 -11.07 11.22
N ALA A 508 -24.13 -10.42 10.16
CA ALA A 508 -25.12 -10.98 9.25
C ALA A 508 -24.79 -10.63 7.80
N PHE A 509 -24.89 -11.61 6.91
CA PHE A 509 -24.57 -11.48 5.49
C PHE A 509 -25.29 -12.55 4.64
N ALA A 510 -25.72 -12.16 3.44
CA ALA A 510 -26.21 -13.08 2.41
C ALA A 510 -25.58 -12.74 1.06
N ARG A 511 -25.31 -13.76 0.23
CA ARG A 511 -24.87 -13.55 -1.14
C ARG A 511 -26.06 -13.22 -2.04
N LYS A 512 -25.81 -12.66 -3.22
CA LYS A 512 -26.83 -12.53 -4.27
C LYS A 512 -27.00 -13.83 -5.04
N ASN A 513 -25.90 -14.51 -5.28
CA ASN A 513 -25.85 -15.79 -5.98
C ASN A 513 -24.64 -16.62 -5.54
N THR A 514 -24.54 -17.84 -6.07
CA THR A 514 -23.50 -18.80 -5.68
C THR A 514 -22.10 -18.45 -6.14
N SER A 515 -21.94 -17.53 -7.09
CA SER A 515 -20.63 -17.09 -7.60
C SER A 515 -19.97 -16.02 -6.73
N ASN A 516 -20.74 -15.33 -5.87
CA ASN A 516 -20.17 -14.34 -4.96
C ASN A 516 -19.26 -15.02 -3.91
N ASN A 517 -18.06 -14.47 -3.76
CA ASN A 517 -16.95 -15.01 -2.97
C ASN A 517 -16.44 -14.02 -1.90
N ASP A 518 -17.31 -13.13 -1.40
CA ASP A 518 -17.00 -12.13 -0.37
C ASP A 518 -16.43 -12.78 0.89
N TYR A 519 -15.50 -12.10 1.56
CA TYR A 519 -14.96 -12.59 2.83
C TYR A 519 -14.56 -11.46 3.77
N LEU A 520 -14.56 -11.75 5.07
CA LEU A 520 -14.20 -10.80 6.13
C LEU A 520 -12.95 -11.28 6.87
N LYS A 521 -11.96 -10.40 7.00
CA LYS A 521 -10.81 -10.57 7.89
C LYS A 521 -10.95 -9.66 9.11
N VAL A 522 -10.47 -10.18 10.25
CA VAL A 522 -10.21 -9.37 11.44
C VAL A 522 -8.72 -9.41 11.72
N LEU A 523 -8.10 -8.25 11.73
CA LEU A 523 -6.69 -8.08 12.01
C LEU A 523 -6.50 -7.35 13.34
N ALA A 524 -5.36 -7.58 13.97
CA ALA A 524 -4.95 -6.89 15.20
C ALA A 524 -3.58 -6.25 15.03
N SER A 525 -3.37 -5.17 15.76
CA SER A 525 -2.14 -4.41 15.86
C SER A 525 -1.75 -4.32 17.34
N ASN A 526 -0.45 -4.45 17.61
CA ASN A 526 0.15 -4.23 18.92
C ASN A 526 1.11 -3.02 18.94
N ASP A 527 1.04 -2.15 17.94
CA ASP A 527 1.92 -0.99 17.78
C ASP A 527 1.18 0.27 17.34
N CYS A 528 -0.10 0.42 17.72
CA CYS A 528 -0.94 1.52 17.28
C CYS A 528 -1.14 1.61 15.74
N GLY A 529 -1.17 0.45 15.08
CA GLY A 529 -1.53 0.30 13.68
C GLY A 529 -0.38 0.57 12.72
N LYS A 530 0.88 0.49 13.17
CA LYS A 530 2.04 0.51 12.23
C LYS A 530 2.12 -0.83 11.51
N THR A 531 1.82 -1.92 12.21
CA THR A 531 1.77 -3.27 11.63
C THR A 531 0.48 -3.97 12.00
N TRP A 532 -0.02 -4.78 11.07
CA TRP A 532 -1.27 -5.51 11.22
C TRP A 532 -1.05 -6.99 10.99
N SER A 533 -1.69 -7.81 11.81
CA SER A 533 -1.65 -9.25 11.65
C SER A 533 -3.05 -9.86 11.67
N VAL A 534 -3.33 -10.75 10.72
CA VAL A 534 -4.61 -11.46 10.65
C VAL A 534 -4.81 -12.35 11.87
N ARG A 535 -5.98 -12.20 12.51
CA ARG A 535 -6.40 -12.97 13.70
C ARG A 535 -7.56 -13.90 13.41
N LYS A 536 -8.40 -13.54 12.45
CA LYS A 536 -9.53 -14.34 11.97
C LYS A 536 -9.77 -14.08 10.50
N VAL A 537 -10.07 -15.13 9.75
CA VAL A 537 -10.66 -15.04 8.41
C VAL A 537 -11.99 -15.78 8.45
N ILE A 538 -13.06 -15.09 8.06
CA ILE A 538 -14.38 -15.64 7.82
C ILE A 538 -14.51 -15.74 6.31
N GLN A 539 -14.15 -16.91 5.79
CA GLN A 539 -14.19 -17.21 4.36
C GLN A 539 -15.63 -17.17 3.84
N TYR A 540 -15.81 -17.01 2.53
CA TYR A 540 -17.13 -16.94 1.89
C TYR A 540 -18.12 -18.02 2.35
N SER A 541 -17.66 -19.26 2.52
CA SER A 541 -18.49 -20.39 2.99
C SER A 541 -18.96 -20.26 4.45
N GLN A 542 -18.26 -19.46 5.25
CA GLN A 542 -18.53 -19.22 6.67
C GLN A 542 -19.23 -17.87 6.91
N LEU A 543 -19.08 -16.93 5.98
CA LEU A 543 -19.65 -15.59 6.06
C LEU A 543 -21.17 -15.62 5.88
N ILE A 544 -21.70 -16.55 5.11
CA ILE A 544 -23.14 -16.68 4.84
C ILE A 544 -23.91 -16.96 6.13
N THR A 545 -24.86 -16.10 6.46
CA THR A 545 -25.77 -16.26 7.61
C THR A 545 -27.23 -16.46 7.23
N ALA A 546 -27.60 -16.12 5.99
CA ALA A 546 -28.92 -16.30 5.41
C ALA A 546 -28.84 -16.86 3.97
N PRO A 547 -29.93 -17.41 3.40
CA PRO A 547 -29.96 -17.90 2.02
C PRO A 547 -29.63 -16.82 0.98
N ASP A 548 -29.18 -17.24 -0.21
CA ASP A 548 -28.88 -16.35 -1.33
C ASP A 548 -30.13 -15.54 -1.75
N GLN A 549 -30.00 -14.22 -1.87
CA GLN A 549 -31.11 -13.30 -2.16
C GLN A 549 -30.60 -11.99 -2.80
N ILE A 550 -31.43 -11.39 -3.67
CA ILE A 550 -31.05 -10.21 -4.48
C ILE A 550 -30.76 -8.98 -3.61
N ASN A 551 -31.57 -8.78 -2.55
CA ASN A 551 -31.41 -7.72 -1.55
C ASN A 551 -31.43 -8.37 -0.18
N PHE A 552 -30.51 -7.98 0.71
CA PHE A 552 -30.42 -8.54 2.05
C PHE A 552 -30.61 -7.49 3.16
N LEU A 553 -31.60 -7.75 4.01
CA LEU A 553 -31.79 -7.09 5.29
C LEU A 553 -31.96 -8.17 6.37
N PRO A 554 -31.11 -8.21 7.40
CA PRO A 554 -31.06 -9.33 8.33
C PRO A 554 -32.24 -9.33 9.31
N SER A 555 -32.85 -10.50 9.49
CA SER A 555 -33.75 -10.79 10.61
C SER A 555 -32.96 -11.28 11.83
N PHE A 556 -33.58 -11.25 13.02
CA PHE A 556 -32.94 -11.63 14.28
C PHE A 556 -32.29 -13.04 14.25
N SER A 557 -32.89 -14.01 13.57
CA SER A 557 -32.36 -15.38 13.47
C SER A 557 -31.15 -15.53 12.54
N GLU A 558 -30.84 -14.52 11.74
CA GLU A 558 -29.81 -14.55 10.70
C GLU A 558 -28.49 -13.92 11.17
N TRP A 559 -28.34 -13.62 12.46
CA TRP A 559 -27.11 -13.14 13.05
C TRP A 559 -26.27 -14.28 13.62
N LYS A 560 -25.00 -14.37 13.20
CA LYS A 560 -24.01 -15.32 13.75
C LYS A 560 -22.99 -14.59 14.63
N GLU A 561 -22.39 -15.32 15.57
CA GLU A 561 -21.27 -14.82 16.38
C GLU A 561 -19.94 -15.27 15.79
N ALA A 562 -19.01 -14.33 15.67
CA ALA A 562 -17.61 -14.64 15.45
C ALA A 562 -16.85 -14.43 16.78
N SER A 563 -15.95 -15.36 17.10
CA SER A 563 -15.09 -15.29 18.28
C SER A 563 -13.62 -15.41 17.90
N ILE A 564 -12.79 -14.58 18.54
CA ILE A 564 -11.36 -14.47 18.34
C ILE A 564 -10.69 -14.66 19.69
N SER A 565 -9.96 -15.77 19.83
CA SER A 565 -9.24 -16.13 21.05
C SER A 565 -7.71 -16.11 20.86
N SER A 566 -7.25 -15.62 19.70
CA SER A 566 -5.85 -15.51 19.28
C SER A 566 -5.18 -14.18 19.68
N ILE A 567 -5.87 -13.35 20.48
CA ILE A 567 -5.32 -12.14 21.10
C ILE A 567 -4.61 -12.57 22.40
N ILE A 568 -3.33 -12.88 22.28
CA ILE A 568 -2.51 -13.44 23.37
C ILE A 568 -1.14 -12.76 23.42
N GLY A 569 -0.52 -12.76 24.60
CA GLY A 569 0.89 -12.42 24.80
C GLY A 569 1.30 -11.09 24.15
N PRO A 570 2.01 -11.09 23.00
CA PRO A 570 2.47 -9.86 22.33
C PRO A 570 1.38 -8.85 21.92
N PHE A 571 0.11 -9.24 21.90
CA PHE A 571 -1.01 -8.33 21.62
C PHE A 571 -1.61 -7.69 22.87
N CYS A 572 -1.20 -8.13 24.05
CA CYS A 572 -1.66 -7.56 25.32
C CYS A 572 -0.82 -6.33 25.67
N VAL A 573 -1.11 -5.22 24.98
CA VAL A 573 -0.40 -3.94 25.07
C VAL A 573 -1.39 -2.80 25.36
N GLN A 574 -0.89 -1.64 25.78
CA GLN A 574 -1.73 -0.46 26.12
C GLN A 574 -2.40 0.18 24.90
N ASN A 575 -1.78 0.06 23.72
CA ASN A 575 -2.20 0.70 22.48
C ASN A 575 -2.72 -0.32 21.45
N PHE A 576 -3.40 -1.38 21.91
CA PHE A 576 -3.92 -2.42 21.03
C PHE A 576 -5.01 -1.85 20.11
N ARG A 577 -5.02 -2.30 18.85
CA ARG A 577 -6.05 -1.94 17.87
C ARG A 577 -6.52 -3.17 17.11
N PHE A 578 -7.74 -3.12 16.58
CA PHE A 578 -8.23 -4.10 15.62
C PHE A 578 -8.75 -3.40 14.36
N LYS A 579 -8.85 -4.15 13.26
CA LYS A 579 -9.53 -3.69 12.05
C LYS A 579 -10.33 -4.79 11.39
N PHE A 580 -11.44 -4.40 10.78
CA PHE A 580 -12.19 -5.20 9.83
C PHE A 580 -11.69 -4.89 8.42
N GLU A 581 -11.40 -5.93 7.65
CA GLU A 581 -11.07 -5.83 6.23
C GLU A 581 -12.00 -6.77 5.47
N PHE A 582 -12.93 -6.20 4.72
CA PHE A 582 -13.88 -6.91 3.88
C PHE A 582 -13.45 -6.77 2.42
N GLU A 583 -13.46 -7.87 1.66
CA GLU A 583 -13.20 -7.84 0.23
C GLU A 583 -14.46 -8.27 -0.51
N SER A 584 -14.92 -7.43 -1.43
CA SER A 584 -16.15 -7.64 -2.18
C SER A 584 -15.99 -8.81 -3.16
N GLY A 585 -16.98 -9.69 -3.14
CA GLY A 585 -17.22 -10.71 -4.15
C GLY A 585 -18.48 -10.40 -5.00
N GLY A 586 -18.94 -9.15 -4.97
CA GLY A 586 -20.19 -8.71 -5.59
C GLY A 586 -21.47 -9.16 -4.85
N GLY A 587 -21.36 -9.46 -3.54
CA GLY A 587 -22.47 -9.87 -2.68
C GLY A 587 -23.39 -8.73 -2.24
N ASN A 588 -24.14 -8.94 -1.15
CA ASN A 588 -24.96 -7.88 -0.53
C ASN A 588 -24.15 -7.09 0.53
N ASN A 589 -24.83 -6.16 1.20
CA ASN A 589 -24.32 -5.46 2.38
C ASN A 589 -23.98 -6.41 3.54
N LEU A 590 -22.97 -6.04 4.32
CA LEU A 590 -22.58 -6.73 5.56
C LEU A 590 -23.06 -5.91 6.76
N TYR A 591 -23.61 -6.58 7.78
CA TYR A 591 -24.01 -5.97 9.04
C TYR A 591 -23.19 -6.54 10.19
N ILE A 592 -22.72 -5.68 11.10
CA ILE A 592 -21.93 -6.01 12.28
C ILE A 592 -22.55 -5.35 13.51
N ASP A 593 -22.61 -6.07 14.62
CA ASP A 593 -23.16 -5.57 15.88
C ASP A 593 -22.46 -6.23 17.08
N ASN A 594 -22.70 -5.71 18.28
CA ASN A 594 -22.25 -6.26 19.57
C ASN A 594 -20.76 -6.64 19.60
N ILE A 595 -19.87 -5.71 19.27
CA ILE A 595 -18.44 -5.90 19.43
C ILE A 595 -18.13 -5.92 20.93
N ASN A 596 -17.45 -6.97 21.39
CA ASN A 596 -17.06 -7.13 22.77
C ASN A 596 -15.60 -7.57 22.88
N ILE A 597 -14.83 -6.89 23.72
CA ILE A 597 -13.46 -7.27 24.09
C ILE A 597 -13.41 -7.46 25.62
N SER A 598 -13.02 -8.64 26.07
CA SER A 598 -13.07 -8.99 27.49
C SER A 598 -11.91 -9.90 27.94
N TYR A 599 -11.68 -9.96 29.25
CA TYR A 599 -10.69 -10.84 29.88
C TYR A 599 -11.09 -12.32 29.84
N GLU A 600 -12.40 -12.60 29.83
CA GLU A 600 -12.95 -13.95 29.82
C GLU A 600 -13.73 -14.21 28.53
N ASN A 601 -13.83 -15.49 28.14
CA ASN A 601 -14.59 -15.91 26.96
C ASN A 601 -16.09 -15.89 27.25
N THR A 602 -16.68 -14.71 27.26
CA THR A 602 -18.12 -14.56 27.45
C THR A 602 -18.81 -14.67 26.09
N THR A 603 -19.22 -15.88 25.70
CA THR A 603 -20.15 -16.09 24.58
C THR A 603 -21.54 -15.62 25.01
N SER A 604 -22.10 -14.64 24.29
CA SER A 604 -23.30 -13.84 24.58
C SER A 604 -24.40 -14.45 25.49
N ILE A 605 -24.83 -13.68 26.50
CA ILE A 605 -26.21 -13.22 26.78
C ILE A 605 -26.13 -12.40 28.08
N ASN A 606 -26.58 -11.14 28.04
CA ASN A 606 -26.73 -10.26 29.21
C ASN A 606 -25.49 -10.18 30.12
N SER A 607 -24.45 -9.46 29.69
CA SER A 607 -23.84 -8.56 30.67
C SER A 607 -24.83 -7.41 30.85
N SER A 608 -25.92 -7.69 31.57
CA SER A 608 -26.59 -6.66 32.36
C SER A 608 -25.46 -5.84 32.94
N PHE A 609 -25.36 -4.55 32.56
CA PHE A 609 -24.55 -3.53 33.22
C PHE A 609 -24.14 -4.06 34.58
N TYR A 610 -22.86 -4.43 34.77
CA TYR A 610 -22.34 -5.07 35.98
C TYR A 610 -23.26 -4.75 37.16
N ASN A 611 -24.21 -5.65 37.44
CA ASN A 611 -25.07 -5.44 38.59
C ASN A 611 -24.14 -5.81 39.73
N GLU A 612 -23.38 -4.81 40.22
CA GLU A 612 -22.48 -4.90 41.37
C GLU A 612 -23.19 -5.52 42.58
N VAL A 613 -24.52 -5.56 42.54
CA VAL A 613 -25.41 -6.28 43.44
C VAL A 613 -26.48 -7.03 42.64
N SER A 614 -26.66 -8.33 42.91
CA SER A 614 -27.81 -9.13 42.49
C SER A 614 -28.74 -9.42 43.69
N ILE A 615 -30.04 -9.36 43.46
CA ILE A 615 -31.08 -9.52 44.48
C ILE A 615 -32.09 -10.57 44.01
N TYR A 616 -32.24 -11.67 44.76
CA TYR A 616 -33.08 -12.80 44.37
C TYR A 616 -33.56 -13.64 45.57
N PRO A 617 -34.69 -14.36 45.45
CA PRO A 617 -35.65 -14.29 44.34
C PRO A 617 -36.40 -12.95 44.35
N ASN A 618 -36.71 -12.44 43.17
CA ASN A 618 -37.56 -11.27 42.97
C ASN A 618 -38.58 -11.62 41.87
N PRO A 619 -39.87 -11.84 42.17
CA PRO A 619 -40.54 -11.57 43.46
C PRO A 619 -40.11 -12.48 44.62
N VAL A 620 -40.17 -11.95 45.85
CA VAL A 620 -39.77 -12.63 47.10
C VAL A 620 -40.97 -12.98 47.97
N LYS A 621 -40.91 -14.15 48.63
CA LYS A 621 -41.81 -14.50 49.74
C LYS A 621 -41.21 -14.12 51.08
N ASP A 622 -40.39 -14.98 51.67
CA ASP A 622 -39.91 -14.79 53.05
C ASP A 622 -38.43 -14.41 53.14
N GLN A 623 -37.61 -14.72 52.13
CA GLN A 623 -36.17 -14.54 52.19
C GLN A 623 -35.63 -13.95 50.89
N LEU A 624 -35.03 -12.77 50.98
CA LEU A 624 -34.37 -12.06 49.90
C LEU A 624 -32.85 -12.21 50.05
N THR A 625 -32.18 -12.79 49.06
CA THR A 625 -30.72 -12.88 48.99
C THR A 625 -30.18 -11.68 48.23
N ILE A 626 -29.18 -11.02 48.82
CA ILE A 626 -28.42 -9.93 48.22
C ILE A 626 -26.99 -10.44 48.07
N ASN A 627 -26.46 -10.42 46.85
CA ASN A 627 -25.09 -10.83 46.56
C ASN A 627 -24.37 -9.70 45.82
N ALA A 628 -23.20 -9.29 46.29
CA ALA A 628 -22.49 -8.13 45.77
C ALA A 628 -21.02 -8.42 45.48
N THR A 629 -20.44 -7.73 44.50
CA THR A 629 -19.01 -7.81 44.20
C THR A 629 -18.16 -7.09 45.24
N ASN A 630 -18.65 -5.94 45.73
CA ASN A 630 -18.03 -5.11 46.77
C ASN A 630 -18.67 -5.35 48.16
N TYR A 631 -17.87 -5.20 49.22
CA TYR A 631 -18.35 -5.31 50.60
C TYR A 631 -19.34 -4.17 50.93
N PHE A 632 -20.42 -4.51 51.62
CA PHE A 632 -21.38 -3.56 52.19
C PHE A 632 -21.56 -3.82 53.69
N SER A 633 -21.83 -2.74 54.43
CA SER A 633 -21.97 -2.75 55.90
C SER A 633 -23.34 -2.26 56.38
N GLN A 634 -24.18 -1.75 55.47
CA GLN A 634 -25.50 -1.24 55.83
C GLN A 634 -26.47 -1.37 54.65
N ILE A 635 -27.72 -1.71 54.97
CA ILE A 635 -28.84 -1.71 54.03
C ILE A 635 -30.07 -1.00 54.60
N HIS A 636 -30.87 -0.41 53.72
CA HIS A 636 -32.20 0.13 54.01
C HIS A 636 -33.22 -0.43 53.03
N VAL A 637 -34.40 -0.83 53.49
CA VAL A 637 -35.54 -1.14 52.63
C VAL A 637 -36.53 0.01 52.74
N LEU A 638 -36.98 0.51 51.59
CA LEU A 638 -37.90 1.62 51.43
C LEU A 638 -39.19 1.10 50.79
N ASP A 639 -40.33 1.64 51.20
CA ASP A 639 -41.59 1.48 50.46
C ASP A 639 -41.63 2.35 49.19
N ILE A 640 -42.71 2.24 48.41
CA ILE A 640 -42.91 3.04 47.19
C ILE A 640 -42.96 4.56 47.42
N MET A 641 -43.19 5.00 48.66
CA MET A 641 -43.20 6.41 49.05
C MET A 641 -41.83 6.89 49.52
N GLY A 642 -40.81 6.03 49.49
CA GLY A 642 -39.44 6.34 49.93
C GLY A 642 -39.27 6.33 51.45
N LYS A 643 -40.23 5.81 52.22
CA LYS A 643 -40.11 5.68 53.67
C LYS A 643 -39.35 4.40 54.02
N THR A 644 -38.33 4.52 54.87
CA THR A 644 -37.58 3.36 55.36
C THR A 644 -38.43 2.47 56.25
N VAL A 645 -38.67 1.23 55.79
CA VAL A 645 -39.43 0.20 56.50
C VAL A 645 -38.52 -0.82 57.22
N LEU A 646 -37.27 -0.97 56.78
CA LEU A 646 -36.28 -1.82 57.44
C LEU A 646 -34.89 -1.21 57.32
N THR A 647 -34.09 -1.28 58.39
CA THR A 647 -32.66 -0.93 58.37
C THR A 647 -31.87 -2.06 59.01
N LYS A 648 -30.74 -2.43 58.41
CA LYS A 648 -29.85 -3.45 58.97
C LYS A 648 -28.39 -3.05 58.83
N ASN A 649 -27.72 -2.93 59.96
CA ASN A 649 -26.27 -2.75 60.05
C ASN A 649 -25.60 -4.12 60.11
N LEU A 650 -24.47 -4.25 59.42
CA LEU A 650 -23.79 -5.52 59.15
C LEU A 650 -22.29 -5.34 59.37
N LEU A 651 -21.62 -6.43 59.77
CA LEU A 651 -20.19 -6.56 59.50
C LEU A 651 -19.99 -6.63 57.97
N ALA A 652 -18.92 -6.02 57.46
CA ALA A 652 -18.63 -5.94 56.03
C ALA A 652 -18.78 -7.32 55.37
N THR A 653 -19.78 -7.46 54.51
CA THR A 653 -20.10 -8.72 53.84
C THR A 653 -20.35 -8.50 52.34
N LYS A 654 -20.17 -9.56 51.56
CA LYS A 654 -20.55 -9.60 50.14
C LYS A 654 -21.88 -10.30 49.90
N LYS A 655 -22.42 -10.99 50.91
CA LYS A 655 -23.68 -11.73 50.81
C LYS A 655 -24.52 -11.55 52.07
N LEU A 656 -25.81 -11.30 51.88
CA LEU A 656 -26.80 -11.22 52.95
C LEU A 656 -28.07 -11.96 52.56
N VAL A 657 -28.62 -12.73 53.48
CA VAL A 657 -30.00 -13.21 53.40
C VAL A 657 -30.85 -12.37 54.35
N LEU A 658 -31.81 -11.65 53.80
CA LEU A 658 -32.74 -10.78 54.51
C LEU A 658 -34.10 -11.46 54.64
N ASN A 659 -34.62 -11.54 55.87
CA ASN A 659 -35.99 -12.00 56.09
C ASN A 659 -36.97 -10.86 55.75
N THR A 660 -37.84 -11.11 54.77
CA THR A 660 -38.88 -10.17 54.28
C THR A 660 -40.29 -10.56 54.72
N GLY A 661 -40.46 -11.58 55.57
CA GLY A 661 -41.77 -12.08 56.01
C GLY A 661 -42.61 -11.07 56.81
N SER A 662 -41.98 -10.02 57.35
CA SER A 662 -42.67 -8.92 58.05
C SER A 662 -43.13 -7.78 57.12
N LEU A 663 -42.75 -7.82 55.83
CA LEU A 663 -43.18 -6.83 54.85
C LEU A 663 -44.53 -7.24 54.25
N GLU A 664 -45.44 -6.28 54.11
CA GLU A 664 -46.69 -6.48 53.37
C GLU A 664 -46.42 -6.67 51.87
N ASN A 665 -47.35 -7.27 51.13
CA ASN A 665 -47.21 -7.45 49.68
C ASN A 665 -47.16 -6.10 48.98
N GLY A 666 -46.19 -5.93 48.08
CA GLY A 666 -45.98 -4.66 47.40
C GLY A 666 -44.59 -4.52 46.79
N TYR A 667 -44.33 -3.37 46.20
CA TYR A 667 -43.03 -3.00 45.65
C TYR A 667 -42.21 -2.25 46.70
N TYR A 668 -40.93 -2.60 46.78
CA TYR A 668 -39.96 -2.00 47.69
C TYR A 668 -38.67 -1.68 46.94
N PHE A 669 -37.88 -0.78 47.51
CA PHE A 669 -36.50 -0.54 47.09
C PHE A 669 -35.55 -0.92 48.20
N ILE A 670 -34.45 -1.60 47.88
CA ILE A 670 -33.35 -1.83 48.81
C ILE A 670 -32.16 -0.94 48.45
N GLN A 671 -31.77 -0.10 49.40
CA GLN A 671 -30.57 0.70 49.34
C GLN A 671 -29.41 -0.02 50.03
N ILE A 672 -28.24 -0.04 49.39
CA ILE A 672 -27.03 -0.71 49.86
C ILE A 672 -25.90 0.32 49.87
N ILE A 673 -25.17 0.38 50.98
CA ILE A 673 -24.05 1.31 51.18
C ILE A 673 -22.73 0.53 51.03
N GLN A 674 -21.95 0.88 50.01
CA GLN A 674 -20.63 0.33 49.70
C GLN A 674 -19.59 1.46 49.75
N GLY A 675 -18.87 1.58 50.88
CA GLY A 675 -18.00 2.73 51.12
C GLY A 675 -18.79 4.05 51.15
N ASN A 676 -18.46 4.98 50.25
CA ASN A 676 -19.17 6.27 50.10
C ASN A 676 -20.27 6.25 49.03
N LYS A 677 -20.56 5.10 48.40
CA LYS A 677 -21.58 4.98 47.35
C LYS A 677 -22.86 4.33 47.89
N LEU A 678 -23.99 4.96 47.62
CA LEU A 678 -25.34 4.45 47.89
C LEU A 678 -25.97 3.97 46.58
N ARG A 679 -26.45 2.73 46.52
CA ARG A 679 -27.17 2.19 45.35
C ARG A 679 -28.53 1.66 45.75
N SER A 680 -29.55 1.83 44.91
CA SER A 680 -30.92 1.42 45.17
C SER A 680 -31.40 0.41 44.12
N TYR A 681 -32.05 -0.66 44.57
CA TYR A 681 -32.52 -1.74 43.70
C TYR A 681 -33.98 -2.11 44.04
N PRO A 682 -34.87 -2.28 43.05
CA PRO A 682 -36.26 -2.64 43.31
C PRO A 682 -36.43 -4.15 43.58
N PHE A 683 -37.38 -4.50 44.44
CA PHE A 683 -37.90 -5.87 44.58
C PHE A 683 -39.39 -5.89 44.95
N MET A 684 -40.07 -6.99 44.62
CA MET A 684 -41.50 -7.18 44.89
C MET A 684 -41.69 -8.26 45.96
N LYS A 685 -42.47 -7.95 47.00
CA LYS A 685 -42.93 -8.90 48.02
C LYS A 685 -44.28 -9.50 47.63
N ILE A 686 -44.38 -10.83 47.66
CA ILE A 686 -45.60 -11.61 47.44
C ILE A 686 -45.81 -12.63 48.57
N ASN A 687 -47.04 -13.12 48.76
CA ASN A 687 -47.37 -14.17 49.73
C ASN A 687 -46.81 -15.53 49.34
#